data_AF-L7JT16-F1
#
_entry.id   AF-L7JT16-F1
#
_cell.length_a   1.000
_cell.length_b   1.000
_cell.length_c   1.000
_cell.angle_alpha   90.00
_cell.angle_beta   90.00
_cell.angle_gamma   90.00
#
_symmetry.space_group_name_H-M   'P 1'
#
loop_
_entity.id
_entity.type
_entity.pdbx_description
1 polymer ?
#
loop_
_entity_poly.entity_id
_entity_poly.type
_entity_poly.pdbx_seq_one_letter_code
_entity_poly.pdbx_strand_id
1 'polypeptide(L)'
;MFHQLFNHIDRALVTILIFDGYSQKACKDFLVCNVLEETEIGRLMEKISLQSAFYSDKCEAQRSGFKCCTNSEPIEQIEADKLYHDLFLYSFHGIKKLTYKCFHDVIQSNKDVSFKTVTIPFSKFLFVKILNLVPFNANNYMHSEIYMLLRYMLPLKYRTGWLVGVVCAYFNSNQNLINQLKSHNEDPIGYELTFEMAFLSNVLFGKSYTAECFRKAVNSYIVFSLVGMNNSGTCITVKHLNEHNYLIKQINLNEFFIGFLSDRIILSYSYLVHNDSVLDERFNTIASNHSLTVEVYDDETNSGIIIVNGEIFDNIKILMGSKFLIGRNIGKLILNINEPVARLYSLSFSCLSTLTTIRCEFDVIGFLYTIPEHIQIILEVFGEVISNEMLMMPSNVIRLEFYQCEFETNISLPSHLKSVELYASVIANDAIIVFNENIEEITVLINMAGQFDLSGTGGFNRIDGKLNIISPIEYKKQDEILSLRLYCVYVYGIVYIDPSIEIITLNSVTLRENSKIVFSKTNKTIKITNCAGVFDLRENLGVEFHLEENMKIDIAKYSDVIPNVCNITLCNVHFEHNIVLPEDCTSIVLSSVMVPENVLVILNSSCKTICISNSIIALDARNVGVIETISLEFSTLKSDSIRFINSERVNHLHLYKICRNPAMIKSLLTDFKEIHHLQFNNYYVSQETDLFITFLDDSHSLSLFDEVSNDFISFLKKTCASQPCSSSSYLYMRSNVVINYILNAFLNESTAKTMKKLEIKDVFVSVDNCKLFPALCNLEILGVFRMESVMQLLHNLPPNLKILNIAGKFDRTVNQPIQYLIRPSVLVRLHNNMRVLVVDIEFVSNLLYISHLMPALEVLMVRYASLSNTVFRKQNKKIKLRELIVECTDNLIIIGQELLSKPKIYAFVSHLFDYVDFSLLDDFVFISPNKMMKIDPKSISLQHRTLNQQIMSLRQFNY
;
A
#
# COMPACT_ATOMS: atom_id res chain seq x y z
N MET A 1 7.39 13.20 8.69
CA MET A 1 8.22 13.84 9.74
C MET A 1 7.75 15.28 10.04
N PHE A 2 7.60 16.17 9.05
CA PHE A 2 7.03 17.52 9.27
C PHE A 2 5.65 17.54 9.96
N HIS A 3 4.79 16.53 9.71
CA HIS A 3 3.52 16.36 10.43
C HIS A 3 3.66 16.34 11.96
N GLN A 4 4.78 15.85 12.53
CA GLN A 4 4.97 15.81 13.98
C GLN A 4 5.18 17.20 14.61
N LEU A 5 5.73 18.17 13.86
CA LEU A 5 5.89 19.55 14.32
C LEU A 5 4.59 20.33 14.22
N PHE A 6 3.81 20.12 13.14
CA PHE A 6 2.50 20.76 12.96
C PHE A 6 1.53 20.44 14.10
N ASN A 7 1.71 19.28 14.74
CA ASN A 7 0.94 18.88 15.90
C ASN A 7 1.17 19.71 17.17
N HIS A 8 2.22 20.53 17.23
CA HIS A 8 2.36 21.51 18.32
C HIS A 8 1.32 22.64 18.27
N ILE A 9 0.64 22.84 17.13
CA ILE A 9 -0.06 24.10 16.81
C ILE A 9 -1.48 23.93 16.33
N ASP A 10 -1.71 22.98 15.43
CA ASP A 10 -3.06 22.48 15.27
C ASP A 10 -3.47 21.98 16.66
N ARG A 11 -4.76 22.11 16.99
CA ARG A 11 -5.36 21.20 17.96
C ARG A 11 -5.18 19.83 17.33
N ALA A 12 -4.00 19.25 17.50
CA ALA A 12 -3.61 18.03 16.85
C ALA A 12 -4.65 17.04 17.30
N LEU A 13 -5.32 16.38 16.36
CA LEU A 13 -6.12 15.23 16.72
C LEU A 13 -5.14 14.16 17.16
N VAL A 14 -4.72 14.25 18.42
CA VAL A 14 -3.80 13.32 19.03
C VAL A 14 -4.59 12.05 19.27
N THR A 15 -4.20 10.99 18.59
CA THR A 15 -4.87 9.72 18.75
C THR A 15 -4.27 8.98 19.93
N ILE A 16 -5.06 8.74 20.97
CA ILE A 16 -4.67 7.90 22.09
C ILE A 16 -5.14 6.49 21.80
N LEU A 17 -4.20 5.58 21.58
CA LEU A 17 -4.46 4.15 21.52
C LEU A 17 -4.55 3.63 22.95
N ILE A 18 -5.71 3.15 23.36
CA ILE A 18 -5.97 2.62 24.70
C ILE A 18 -5.99 1.10 24.59
N PHE A 19 -5.02 0.42 25.18
CA PHE A 19 -4.87 -1.02 25.08
C PHE A 19 -5.64 -1.72 26.20
N ASP A 20 -6.30 -2.82 25.87
CA ASP A 20 -6.87 -3.71 26.88
C ASP A 20 -5.74 -4.49 27.56
N GLY A 21 -5.53 -4.21 28.85
CA GLY A 21 -4.55 -4.89 29.69
C GLY A 21 -5.11 -6.17 30.31
N TYR A 22 -4.23 -7.16 30.56
CA TYR A 22 -4.59 -8.43 31.20
C TYR A 22 -5.01 -8.29 32.68
N SER A 23 -4.64 -7.18 33.33
CA SER A 23 -5.00 -6.90 34.72
C SER A 23 -6.14 -5.90 34.79
N GLN A 24 -7.13 -6.13 35.67
CA GLN A 24 -8.13 -5.13 36.11
C GLN A 24 -7.50 -3.97 36.90
N LYS A 25 -6.26 -3.57 36.59
CA LYS A 25 -5.64 -2.38 37.14
C LYS A 25 -6.49 -1.18 36.74
N ALA A 26 -6.58 -0.21 37.65
CA ALA A 26 -7.37 1.00 37.47
C ALA A 26 -6.90 1.89 36.30
N CYS A 27 -5.74 1.59 35.67
CA CYS A 27 -5.21 2.36 34.55
C CYS A 27 -4.90 1.43 33.37
N LYS A 28 -5.58 1.64 32.24
CA LYS A 28 -5.29 0.97 30.97
C LYS A 28 -3.97 1.49 30.41
N ASP A 29 -3.19 0.59 29.82
CA ASP A 29 -2.01 0.96 29.03
C ASP A 29 -2.45 1.82 27.85
N PHE A 30 -1.65 2.82 27.49
CA PHE A 30 -1.94 3.65 26.35
C PHE A 30 -0.68 4.05 25.59
N LEU A 31 -0.88 4.38 24.31
CA LEU A 31 0.09 5.03 23.44
C LEU A 31 -0.54 6.28 22.88
N VAL A 32 0.27 7.32 22.76
CA VAL A 32 -0.18 8.58 22.20
C VAL A 32 0.46 8.72 20.82
N CYS A 33 -0.37 8.85 19.79
CA CYS A 33 0.04 8.86 18.41
C CYS A 33 -0.41 10.16 17.74
N ASN A 34 0.57 10.85 17.18
CA ASN A 34 0.39 12.16 16.58
C ASN A 34 -0.06 12.09 15.11
N VAL A 35 0.31 11.02 14.39
CA VAL A 35 -0.02 10.82 12.97
C VAL A 35 -0.25 9.34 12.75
N LEU A 36 -1.52 8.94 12.63
CA LEU A 36 -1.88 7.56 12.30
C LEU A 36 -2.20 7.42 10.82
N GLU A 37 -2.97 8.35 10.27
CA GLU A 37 -3.60 8.28 8.94
C GLU A 37 -2.63 7.99 7.78
N GLU A 38 -1.38 8.45 7.85
CA GLU A 38 -0.36 8.24 6.81
C GLU A 38 0.42 6.91 6.93
N THR A 39 0.16 6.11 7.96
CA THR A 39 0.87 4.85 8.22
C THR A 39 -0.02 3.65 7.90
N GLU A 40 0.56 2.48 7.63
CA GLU A 40 -0.23 1.24 7.56
C GLU A 40 -0.99 0.98 8.87
N ILE A 41 -0.47 1.48 9.99
CA ILE A 41 -1.12 1.45 11.30
C ILE A 41 -2.40 2.31 11.29
N GLY A 42 -2.41 3.44 10.61
CA GLY A 42 -3.61 4.27 10.46
C GLY A 42 -4.75 3.52 9.80
N ARG A 43 -4.46 2.86 8.68
CA ARG A 43 -5.42 2.00 7.98
C ARG A 43 -5.89 0.84 8.84
N LEU A 44 -4.97 0.23 9.60
CA LEU A 44 -5.29 -0.81 10.57
C LEU A 44 -6.25 -0.30 11.64
N MET A 45 -5.96 0.87 12.23
CA MET A 45 -6.76 1.48 13.29
C MET A 45 -8.13 1.94 12.79
N GLU A 46 -8.20 2.47 11.57
CA GLU A 46 -9.47 2.85 10.95
C GLU A 46 -10.38 1.62 10.86
N LYS A 47 -9.87 0.50 10.36
CA LYS A 47 -10.62 -0.76 10.31
C LYS A 47 -11.01 -1.29 11.71
N ILE A 48 -10.10 -1.24 12.70
CA ILE A 48 -10.41 -1.65 14.09
C ILE A 48 -11.51 -0.74 14.67
N SER A 49 -11.41 0.57 14.45
CA SER A 49 -12.37 1.55 14.97
C SER A 49 -13.77 1.39 14.37
N LEU A 50 -13.86 0.93 13.12
CA LEU A 50 -15.12 0.62 12.46
C LEU A 50 -15.77 -0.67 12.99
N GLN A 51 -14.98 -1.62 13.49
CA GLN A 51 -15.47 -2.87 14.07
C GLN A 51 -15.86 -2.75 15.54
N SER A 52 -15.26 -1.82 16.29
CA SER A 52 -15.69 -1.51 17.64
C SER A 52 -16.95 -0.62 17.60
N ALA A 53 -18.09 -1.12 18.07
CA ALA A 53 -19.30 -0.32 18.23
C ALA A 53 -18.98 0.97 19.02
N PHE A 54 -19.31 2.13 18.45
CA PHE A 54 -19.05 3.44 19.07
C PHE A 54 -19.77 3.54 20.41
N TYR A 55 -19.03 3.47 21.52
CA TYR A 55 -19.44 4.10 22.77
C TYR A 55 -19.01 5.56 22.71
N SER A 56 -19.84 6.42 22.09
CA SER A 56 -19.69 7.87 22.24
C SER A 56 -20.39 8.32 23.52
N ASP A 57 -19.96 7.79 24.67
CA ASP A 57 -20.30 8.47 25.91
C ASP A 57 -19.47 9.75 25.94
N LYS A 58 -20.17 10.89 25.92
CA LYS A 58 -19.58 12.14 26.38
C LYS A 58 -19.01 11.84 27.76
N CYS A 59 -17.68 11.83 27.89
CA CYS A 59 -17.04 11.77 29.20
C CYS A 59 -17.47 12.99 30.02
N GLU A 60 -18.62 12.91 30.69
CA GLU A 60 -18.82 13.63 31.92
C GLU A 60 -17.85 13.00 32.93
N ALA A 61 -16.77 13.71 33.21
CA ALA A 61 -15.85 13.37 34.27
C ALA A 61 -16.60 13.42 35.62
N GLN A 62 -17.32 12.35 35.96
CA GLN A 62 -17.81 12.15 37.31
C GLN A 62 -16.59 11.98 38.21
N ARG A 63 -16.38 12.98 39.07
CA ARG A 63 -15.34 12.99 40.10
C ARG A 63 -15.67 11.94 41.18
N SER A 64 -15.47 10.66 40.89
CA SER A 64 -15.40 9.64 41.93
C SER A 64 -13.96 9.61 42.47
N GLY A 65 -13.79 9.83 43.78
CA GLY A 65 -12.48 9.85 44.42
C GLY A 65 -11.76 8.51 44.34
N PHE A 66 -10.83 8.37 43.38
CA PHE A 66 -9.99 7.18 43.25
C PHE A 66 -8.84 7.22 44.27
N LYS A 67 -8.78 6.23 45.17
CA LYS A 67 -7.61 5.95 46.00
C LYS A 67 -6.62 5.11 45.19
N CYS A 68 -5.43 5.66 44.97
CA CYS A 68 -4.35 5.04 44.21
C CYS A 68 -3.72 3.88 45.01
N CYS A 69 -3.69 2.66 44.46
CA CYS A 69 -2.98 1.53 45.05
C CYS A 69 -1.48 1.60 44.70
N THR A 70 -0.61 1.49 45.70
CA THR A 70 0.84 1.41 45.57
C THR A 70 1.30 -0.03 45.80
N ASN A 71 1.31 -0.85 44.76
CA ASN A 71 1.96 -2.17 44.82
C ASN A 71 3.12 -2.19 43.83
N SER A 72 4.29 -2.59 44.32
CA SER A 72 5.55 -2.70 43.58
C SER A 72 5.52 -3.88 42.60
N GLU A 73 5.81 -3.63 41.33
CA GLU A 73 5.96 -4.65 40.29
C GLU A 73 7.38 -5.27 40.28
N PRO A 74 7.53 -6.51 39.81
CA PRO A 74 8.82 -7.20 39.72
C PRO A 74 9.80 -6.56 38.72
N ILE A 75 11.08 -6.51 39.09
CA ILE A 75 12.13 -5.68 38.49
C ILE A 75 12.50 -6.08 37.05
N GLU A 76 12.38 -7.35 36.66
CA GLU A 76 12.79 -7.83 35.32
C GLU A 76 11.82 -7.41 34.19
N GLN A 77 10.54 -7.18 34.50
CA GLN A 77 9.55 -6.66 33.54
C GLN A 77 9.81 -5.18 33.22
N ILE A 78 10.40 -4.44 34.18
CA ILE A 78 10.65 -3.01 34.11
C ILE A 78 11.74 -2.66 33.07
N GLU A 79 12.73 -3.52 32.83
CA GLU A 79 13.81 -3.21 31.88
C GLU A 79 13.41 -3.41 30.42
N ALA A 80 12.63 -4.46 30.11
CA ALA A 80 12.04 -4.64 28.79
C ALA A 80 10.98 -3.56 28.52
N ASP A 81 10.11 -3.27 29.50
CA ASP A 81 9.12 -2.20 29.37
C ASP A 81 9.78 -0.84 29.23
N LYS A 82 10.92 -0.54 29.88
CA LYS A 82 11.65 0.71 29.68
C LYS A 82 12.15 0.87 28.25
N LEU A 83 12.76 -0.16 27.66
CA LEU A 83 13.33 -0.10 26.30
C LEU A 83 12.24 0.06 25.23
N TYR A 84 11.05 -0.53 25.44
CA TYR A 84 9.91 -0.47 24.53
C TYR A 84 8.94 0.69 24.78
N HIS A 85 8.78 1.14 26.03
CA HIS A 85 8.15 2.43 26.34
C HIS A 85 8.88 3.50 25.55
N ASP A 86 10.20 3.47 25.62
CA ASP A 86 11.06 4.39 24.95
C ASP A 86 10.85 4.39 23.41
N LEU A 87 10.76 3.23 22.74
CA LEU A 87 10.47 3.15 21.29
C LEU A 87 9.18 3.83 20.80
N PHE A 88 8.11 3.87 21.62
CA PHE A 88 6.80 4.40 21.22
C PHE A 88 6.33 5.62 21.99
N LEU A 89 7.05 6.01 23.04
CA LEU A 89 6.84 7.23 23.82
C LEU A 89 7.97 8.24 23.63
N TYR A 90 8.95 8.00 22.75
CA TYR A 90 10.00 8.99 22.55
C TYR A 90 9.54 10.23 21.77
N SER A 91 9.20 11.23 22.61
CA SER A 91 9.09 12.69 22.38
C SER A 91 8.12 13.12 21.29
N PHE A 92 6.83 12.95 21.61
CA PHE A 92 5.77 13.75 21.02
C PHE A 92 5.72 15.12 21.71
N HIS A 93 6.60 16.02 21.28
CA HIS A 93 6.38 17.46 21.09
C HIS A 93 5.08 17.98 21.72
N GLY A 94 5.19 18.50 22.96
CA GLY A 94 4.11 19.15 23.71
C GLY A 94 3.46 18.30 24.82
N ILE A 95 3.47 16.97 24.72
CA ILE A 95 3.05 16.11 25.83
C ILE A 95 4.28 15.91 26.70
N LYS A 96 4.40 16.72 27.77
CA LYS A 96 5.47 16.58 28.76
C LYS A 96 5.66 15.11 29.11
N LYS A 97 6.92 14.65 29.26
CA LYS A 97 7.30 13.35 29.83
C LYS A 97 6.89 13.29 31.31
N LEU A 98 5.61 13.50 31.59
CA LEU A 98 4.99 13.20 32.85
C LEU A 98 4.79 11.69 32.84
N THR A 99 5.16 11.06 33.94
CA THR A 99 4.67 9.74 34.30
C THR A 99 3.16 9.84 34.53
N TYR A 100 2.39 10.02 33.46
CA TYR A 100 0.94 10.00 33.50
C TYR A 100 0.53 8.62 33.99
N LYS A 101 -0.31 8.58 35.02
CA LYS A 101 -0.79 7.31 35.53
C LYS A 101 -1.84 6.74 34.59
N CYS A 102 -2.61 7.61 33.92
CA CYS A 102 -3.62 7.21 32.95
C CYS A 102 -3.74 8.20 31.78
N PHE A 103 -4.41 7.79 30.70
CA PHE A 103 -4.63 8.65 29.54
C PHE A 103 -5.55 9.85 29.84
N HIS A 104 -6.41 9.77 30.85
CA HIS A 104 -7.19 10.94 31.31
C HIS A 104 -6.29 12.05 31.83
N ASP A 105 -5.17 11.72 32.48
CA ASP A 105 -4.20 12.72 32.93
C ASP A 105 -3.57 13.44 31.74
N VAL A 106 -3.34 12.72 30.63
CA VAL A 106 -2.84 13.31 29.37
C VAL A 106 -3.86 14.30 28.83
N ILE A 107 -5.13 13.90 28.70
CA ILE A 107 -6.20 14.76 28.19
C ILE A 107 -6.38 15.99 29.10
N GLN A 108 -6.40 15.80 30.41
CA GLN A 108 -6.62 16.87 31.39
C GLN A 108 -5.44 17.84 31.48
N SER A 109 -4.21 17.35 31.32
CA SER A 109 -2.99 18.18 31.34
C SER A 109 -2.78 18.95 30.05
N ASN A 110 -3.43 18.55 28.95
CA ASN A 110 -3.25 19.11 27.62
C ASN A 110 -4.60 19.61 27.04
N LYS A 111 -5.28 20.49 27.77
CA LYS A 111 -6.63 21.00 27.41
C LYS A 111 -6.71 21.71 26.06
N ASP A 112 -5.58 22.16 25.52
CA ASP A 112 -5.49 22.84 24.24
C ASP A 112 -5.38 21.88 23.05
N VAL A 113 -5.33 20.56 23.29
CA VAL A 113 -5.17 19.51 22.27
C VAL A 113 -6.48 18.73 22.13
N SER A 114 -6.89 18.42 20.90
CA SER A 114 -8.04 17.55 20.64
C SER A 114 -7.61 16.08 20.63
N PHE A 115 -8.31 15.20 21.34
CA PHE A 115 -7.93 13.79 21.38
C PHE A 115 -8.93 12.92 20.64
N LYS A 116 -8.43 11.97 19.85
CA LYS A 116 -9.21 10.82 19.35
C LYS A 116 -8.78 9.60 20.14
N THR A 117 -9.66 9.00 20.93
CA THR A 117 -9.33 7.76 21.62
C THR A 117 -9.72 6.57 20.74
N VAL A 118 -8.80 5.63 20.53
CA VAL A 118 -9.07 4.38 19.83
C VAL A 118 -8.74 3.24 20.79
N THR A 119 -9.73 2.42 21.10
CA THR A 119 -9.52 1.25 21.96
C THR A 119 -8.93 0.11 21.13
N ILE A 120 -7.78 -0.40 21.55
CA ILE A 120 -7.09 -1.52 20.94
C ILE A 120 -7.36 -2.76 21.78
N PRO A 121 -7.93 -3.82 21.18
CA PRO A 121 -8.45 -4.93 21.94
C PRO A 121 -7.36 -5.80 22.59
N PHE A 122 -6.07 -5.57 22.29
CA PHE A 122 -4.93 -6.33 22.82
C PHE A 122 -3.93 -5.45 23.56
N SER A 123 -2.97 -6.08 24.24
CA SER A 123 -1.95 -5.39 25.02
C SER A 123 -1.02 -4.53 24.15
N LYS A 124 -0.48 -3.48 24.75
CA LYS A 124 0.55 -2.63 24.15
C LYS A 124 1.77 -3.44 23.70
N PHE A 125 2.17 -4.44 24.47
CA PHE A 125 3.30 -5.30 24.15
C PHE A 125 3.06 -6.10 22.86
N LEU A 126 1.86 -6.69 22.70
CA LEU A 126 1.52 -7.39 21.46
C LEU A 126 1.47 -6.44 20.26
N PHE A 127 0.95 -5.23 20.44
CA PHE A 127 0.97 -4.21 19.39
C PHE A 127 2.39 -3.93 18.88
N VAL A 128 3.36 -3.81 19.79
CA VAL A 128 4.77 -3.63 19.41
C VAL A 128 5.31 -4.84 18.64
N LYS A 129 4.96 -6.06 19.05
CA LYS A 129 5.33 -7.29 18.31
C LYS A 129 4.72 -7.32 16.91
N ILE A 130 3.46 -6.89 16.76
CA ILE A 130 2.76 -6.79 15.46
C ILE A 130 3.50 -5.83 14.51
N LEU A 131 3.98 -4.71 15.04
CA LEU A 131 4.70 -3.72 14.23
C LEU A 131 6.09 -4.22 13.82
N ASN A 132 6.67 -5.11 14.61
CA ASN A 132 7.96 -5.74 14.37
C ASN A 132 7.81 -7.20 13.92
N LEU A 133 6.74 -7.55 13.20
CA LEU A 133 6.53 -8.90 12.71
C LEU A 133 7.72 -9.34 11.86
N VAL A 134 8.40 -10.39 12.32
CA VAL A 134 9.41 -11.11 11.55
C VAL A 134 8.85 -12.52 11.34
N PRO A 135 8.70 -12.98 10.10
CA PRO A 135 8.16 -14.31 9.84
C PRO A 135 9.02 -15.38 10.52
N PHE A 136 8.36 -16.42 11.03
CA PHE A 136 8.99 -17.58 11.67
C PHE A 136 9.74 -17.34 13.00
N ASN A 137 9.59 -16.16 13.63
CA ASN A 137 10.09 -15.92 14.99
C ASN A 137 9.04 -16.25 16.05
N ALA A 138 8.82 -17.54 16.31
CA ALA A 138 7.77 -18.06 17.19
C ALA A 138 8.05 -17.90 18.70
N ASN A 139 9.31 -17.98 19.11
CA ASN A 139 9.72 -18.14 20.51
C ASN A 139 9.32 -16.97 21.41
N ASN A 140 8.90 -15.86 20.82
CA ASN A 140 8.56 -14.63 21.53
C ASN A 140 7.06 -14.45 21.76
N TYR A 141 6.18 -15.38 21.37
CA TYR A 141 4.72 -15.20 21.49
C TYR A 141 4.09 -16.08 22.58
N MET A 142 3.07 -15.57 23.26
CA MET A 142 2.23 -16.31 24.20
C MET A 142 0.96 -16.81 23.53
N HIS A 143 0.34 -17.85 24.10
CA HIS A 143 -0.95 -18.41 23.64
C HIS A 143 -2.03 -17.34 23.46
N SER A 144 -2.18 -16.47 24.46
CA SER A 144 -3.14 -15.37 24.45
C SER A 144 -2.83 -14.37 23.33
N GLU A 145 -1.56 -14.12 23.01
CA GLU A 145 -1.17 -13.23 21.91
C GLU A 145 -1.53 -13.81 20.55
N ILE A 146 -1.31 -15.11 20.34
CA ILE A 146 -1.69 -15.80 19.10
C ILE A 146 -3.20 -15.76 18.88
N TYR A 147 -3.97 -15.96 19.96
CA TYR A 147 -5.42 -15.77 19.95
C TYR A 147 -5.81 -14.35 19.49
N MET A 148 -5.15 -13.31 20.01
CA MET A 148 -5.44 -11.92 19.61
C MET A 148 -5.06 -11.63 18.16
N LEU A 149 -3.94 -12.18 17.65
CA LEU A 149 -3.55 -12.05 16.25
C LEU A 149 -4.61 -12.66 15.32
N LEU A 150 -5.07 -13.87 15.63
CA LEU A 150 -6.09 -14.55 14.83
C LEU A 150 -7.46 -13.86 14.91
N ARG A 151 -7.86 -13.40 16.10
CA ARG A 151 -9.17 -12.77 16.31
C ARG A 151 -9.26 -11.37 15.70
N TYR A 152 -8.23 -10.55 15.86
CA TYR A 152 -8.31 -9.12 15.51
C TYR A 152 -7.47 -8.71 14.31
N MET A 153 -6.36 -9.39 14.03
CA MET A 153 -5.41 -8.94 13.00
C MET A 153 -5.58 -9.66 11.67
N LEU A 154 -5.86 -10.97 11.69
CA LEU A 154 -6.10 -11.76 10.48
C LEU A 154 -7.24 -11.20 9.59
N PRO A 155 -8.41 -10.79 10.13
CA PRO A 155 -9.50 -10.24 9.31
C PRO A 155 -9.12 -8.93 8.60
N LEU A 156 -8.11 -8.21 9.09
CA LEU A 156 -7.70 -6.91 8.56
C LEU A 156 -6.83 -7.02 7.31
N LYS A 157 -6.39 -8.24 6.96
CA LYS A 157 -5.46 -8.56 5.88
C LYS A 157 -4.14 -7.77 5.95
N TYR A 158 -3.73 -7.36 7.16
CA TYR A 158 -2.49 -6.61 7.39
C TYR A 158 -1.31 -7.58 7.44
N ARG A 159 -0.38 -7.46 6.47
CA ARG A 159 0.82 -8.32 6.36
C ARG A 159 0.50 -9.80 6.57
N THR A 160 -0.59 -10.26 5.95
CA THR A 160 -1.20 -11.58 6.19
C THR A 160 -0.18 -12.71 6.16
N GLY A 161 0.72 -12.73 5.16
CA GLY A 161 1.76 -13.76 5.08
C GLY A 161 2.69 -13.78 6.30
N TRP A 162 3.13 -12.63 6.80
CA TRP A 162 4.03 -12.57 7.96
C TRP A 162 3.31 -12.98 9.26
N LEU A 163 2.08 -12.50 9.44
CA LEU A 163 1.26 -12.86 10.59
C LEU A 163 1.01 -14.37 10.63
N VAL A 164 0.58 -14.95 9.51
CA VAL A 164 0.31 -16.38 9.40
C VAL A 164 1.59 -17.18 9.58
N GLY A 165 2.73 -16.72 9.03
CA GLY A 165 4.03 -17.36 9.25
C GLY A 165 4.46 -17.41 10.72
N VAL A 166 4.19 -16.36 11.50
CA VAL A 166 4.42 -16.35 12.95
C VAL A 166 3.50 -17.33 13.67
N VAL A 167 2.21 -17.33 13.34
CA VAL A 167 1.22 -18.23 13.96
C VAL A 167 1.55 -19.70 13.66
N CYS A 168 1.88 -20.03 12.41
CA CYS A 168 2.29 -21.38 12.02
C CYS A 168 3.55 -21.82 12.77
N ALA A 169 4.58 -20.98 12.82
CA ALA A 169 5.81 -21.30 13.54
C ALA A 169 5.53 -21.52 15.03
N TYR A 170 4.66 -20.72 15.64
CA TYR A 170 4.25 -20.87 17.03
C TYR A 170 3.62 -22.23 17.30
N PHE A 171 2.61 -22.61 16.52
CA PHE A 171 1.96 -23.91 16.69
C PHE A 171 2.92 -25.06 16.43
N ASN A 172 3.76 -24.96 15.39
CA ASN A 172 4.74 -26.02 15.09
C ASN A 172 5.76 -26.23 16.23
N SER A 173 6.14 -25.18 16.94
CA SER A 173 7.04 -25.28 18.10
C SER A 173 6.35 -25.70 19.41
N ASN A 174 5.01 -25.76 19.47
CA ASN A 174 4.24 -26.04 20.69
C ASN A 174 3.33 -27.27 20.54
N GLN A 175 3.91 -28.45 20.29
CA GLN A 175 3.17 -29.70 20.07
C GLN A 175 2.19 -30.04 21.22
N ASN A 176 2.59 -29.84 22.48
CA ASN A 176 1.72 -30.11 23.64
C ASN A 176 0.43 -29.29 23.60
N LEU A 177 0.50 -28.03 23.17
CA LEU A 177 -0.67 -27.19 23.00
C LEU A 177 -1.58 -27.73 21.90
N ILE A 178 -1.03 -28.09 20.73
CA ILE A 178 -1.82 -28.66 19.62
C ILE A 178 -2.61 -29.87 20.11
N ASN A 179 -1.96 -30.77 20.86
CA ASN A 179 -2.61 -31.96 21.42
C ASN A 179 -3.75 -31.57 22.39
N GLN A 180 -3.54 -30.59 23.25
CA GLN A 180 -4.59 -30.08 24.16
C GLN A 180 -5.77 -29.46 23.39
N LEU A 181 -5.50 -28.61 22.40
CA LEU A 181 -6.51 -27.97 21.56
C LEU A 181 -7.30 -29.00 20.74
N LYS A 182 -6.63 -30.08 20.30
CA LYS A 182 -7.25 -31.20 19.59
C LYS A 182 -8.19 -31.99 20.51
N SER A 183 -7.71 -32.42 21.68
CA SER A 183 -8.53 -33.16 22.65
C SER A 183 -9.78 -32.38 23.05
N HIS A 184 -9.69 -31.04 23.14
CA HIS A 184 -10.86 -30.20 23.38
C HIS A 184 -11.87 -30.18 22.23
N ASN A 185 -11.38 -30.15 20.98
CA ASN A 185 -12.27 -30.20 19.81
C ASN A 185 -13.03 -31.54 19.72
N GLU A 186 -12.40 -32.62 20.20
CA GLU A 186 -12.98 -33.97 20.22
C GLU A 186 -13.97 -34.18 21.38
N ASP A 187 -13.68 -33.63 22.57
CA ASP A 187 -14.58 -33.64 23.73
C ASP A 187 -14.70 -32.23 24.35
N PRO A 188 -15.65 -31.41 23.86
CA PRO A 188 -15.87 -30.07 24.41
C PRO A 188 -16.39 -30.06 25.85
N ILE A 189 -17.00 -31.16 26.33
CA ILE A 189 -17.67 -31.24 27.64
C ILE A 189 -16.68 -31.67 28.73
N GLY A 190 -15.67 -32.47 28.38
CA GLY A 190 -14.69 -33.03 29.32
C GLY A 190 -13.68 -32.05 29.91
N TYR A 191 -13.62 -30.80 29.43
CA TYR A 191 -12.58 -29.84 29.82
C TYR A 191 -13.14 -28.44 30.12
N GLU A 192 -12.90 -27.93 31.33
CA GLU A 192 -13.06 -26.50 31.65
C GLU A 192 -11.91 -25.70 31.03
N LEU A 193 -12.07 -25.29 29.77
CA LEU A 193 -11.08 -24.49 29.05
C LEU A 193 -11.46 -23.01 29.01
N THR A 194 -10.44 -22.16 28.95
CA THR A 194 -10.68 -20.73 28.74
C THR A 194 -11.28 -20.50 27.36
N PHE A 195 -12.03 -19.41 27.22
CA PHE A 195 -12.60 -18.99 25.94
C PHE A 195 -11.54 -18.90 24.83
N GLU A 196 -10.30 -18.53 25.18
CA GLU A 196 -9.19 -18.41 24.23
C GLU A 196 -8.79 -19.76 23.65
N MET A 197 -8.70 -20.81 24.49
CA MET A 197 -8.38 -22.16 24.04
C MET A 197 -9.50 -22.74 23.19
N ALA A 198 -10.76 -22.51 23.57
CA ALA A 198 -11.91 -22.89 22.75
C ALA A 198 -11.87 -22.19 21.37
N PHE A 199 -11.54 -20.90 21.33
CA PHE A 199 -11.38 -20.15 20.08
C PHE A 199 -10.22 -20.69 19.23
N LEU A 200 -9.03 -20.88 19.81
CA LEU A 200 -7.87 -21.41 19.08
C LEU A 200 -8.14 -22.81 18.54
N SER A 201 -8.77 -23.66 19.35
CA SER A 201 -9.22 -24.99 18.95
C SER A 201 -10.18 -24.91 17.76
N ASN A 202 -11.18 -24.02 17.83
CA ASN A 202 -12.13 -23.81 16.73
C ASN A 202 -11.47 -23.21 15.47
N VAL A 203 -10.46 -22.35 15.58
CA VAL A 203 -9.73 -21.80 14.42
C VAL A 203 -8.86 -22.87 13.75
N LEU A 204 -8.22 -23.75 14.52
CA LEU A 204 -7.37 -24.81 13.98
C LEU A 204 -8.19 -25.99 13.44
N PHE A 205 -9.15 -26.49 14.21
CA PHE A 205 -9.84 -27.76 13.96
C PHE A 205 -11.33 -27.63 13.64
N GLY A 206 -11.92 -26.46 13.89
CA GLY A 206 -13.34 -26.20 13.68
C GLY A 206 -13.72 -25.94 12.22
N LYS A 207 -15.01 -25.67 12.01
CA LYS A 207 -15.62 -25.36 10.70
C LYS A 207 -16.11 -23.90 10.61
N SER A 208 -15.63 -23.03 11.50
CA SER A 208 -16.01 -21.62 11.47
C SER A 208 -15.42 -20.91 10.26
N TYR A 209 -16.07 -19.83 9.81
CA TYR A 209 -15.55 -18.95 8.76
C TYR A 209 -14.12 -18.45 9.06
N THR A 210 -13.82 -18.16 10.33
CA THR A 210 -12.46 -17.77 10.76
C THR A 210 -11.43 -18.88 10.56
N ALA A 211 -11.80 -20.13 10.85
CA ALA A 211 -10.94 -21.29 10.62
C ALA A 211 -10.63 -21.45 9.13
N GLU A 212 -11.65 -21.33 8.29
CA GLU A 212 -11.51 -21.39 6.83
C GLU A 212 -10.63 -20.25 6.30
N CYS A 213 -10.86 -19.01 6.76
CA CYS A 213 -10.03 -17.85 6.40
C CYS A 213 -8.57 -18.05 6.80
N PHE A 214 -8.31 -18.59 8.00
CA PHE A 214 -6.95 -18.85 8.47
C PHE A 214 -6.26 -19.91 7.61
N ARG A 215 -6.89 -21.06 7.36
CA ARG A 215 -6.33 -22.10 6.49
C ARG A 215 -6.11 -21.59 5.08
N LYS A 216 -7.09 -20.87 4.50
CA LYS A 216 -6.94 -20.24 3.17
C LYS A 216 -5.72 -19.31 3.16
N ALA A 217 -5.50 -18.52 4.21
CA ALA A 217 -4.33 -17.66 4.32
C ALA A 217 -3.01 -18.44 4.47
N VAL A 218 -2.96 -19.52 5.27
CA VAL A 218 -1.79 -20.42 5.36
C VAL A 218 -1.41 -20.93 3.98
N ASN A 219 -2.39 -21.52 3.29
CA ASN A 219 -2.19 -22.16 2.00
C ASN A 219 -1.93 -21.18 0.83
N SER A 220 -2.22 -19.89 1.00
CA SER A 220 -1.95 -18.85 -0.01
C SER A 220 -0.59 -18.19 0.17
N TYR A 221 -0.13 -18.02 1.43
CA TYR A 221 1.06 -17.21 1.72
C TYR A 221 2.25 -18.01 2.22
N ILE A 222 2.09 -19.26 2.67
CA ILE A 222 3.15 -20.06 3.26
C ILE A 222 3.35 -21.35 2.45
N VAL A 223 4.61 -21.65 2.15
CA VAL A 223 5.03 -22.94 1.57
C VAL A 223 5.98 -23.63 2.55
N PHE A 224 5.59 -24.79 3.07
CA PHE A 224 6.48 -25.63 3.84
C PHE A 224 7.24 -26.56 2.89
N SER A 225 8.57 -26.46 2.91
CA SER A 225 9.46 -27.41 2.24
C SER A 225 9.90 -28.44 3.28
N LEU A 226 9.30 -29.63 3.23
CA LEU A 226 9.53 -30.67 4.21
C LEU A 226 10.69 -31.56 3.75
N VAL A 227 11.74 -31.62 4.57
CA VAL A 227 12.92 -32.45 4.33
C VAL A 227 12.67 -33.84 4.90
N GLY A 228 12.78 -34.86 4.05
CA GLY A 228 12.58 -36.25 4.41
C GLY A 228 13.69 -36.80 5.32
N MET A 229 13.51 -38.04 5.78
CA MET A 229 14.55 -38.77 6.51
C MET A 229 15.83 -38.86 5.66
N ASN A 230 16.98 -38.66 6.29
CA ASN A 230 18.30 -38.70 5.64
C ASN A 230 18.48 -37.70 4.47
N ASN A 231 17.72 -36.61 4.43
CA ASN A 231 17.71 -35.65 3.31
C ASN A 231 17.34 -36.30 1.96
N SER A 232 16.45 -37.30 1.97
CA SER A 232 15.95 -38.06 0.79
C SER A 232 15.08 -37.25 -0.18
N GLY A 233 15.30 -35.93 -0.27
CA GLY A 233 14.50 -35.00 -1.06
C GLY A 233 13.63 -34.08 -0.22
N THR A 234 12.78 -33.32 -0.90
CA THR A 234 11.86 -32.36 -0.29
C THR A 234 10.47 -32.51 -0.89
N CYS A 235 9.44 -32.57 -0.04
CA CYS A 235 8.06 -32.34 -0.49
C CYS A 235 7.62 -30.91 -0.16
N ILE A 236 6.62 -30.40 -0.87
CA ILE A 236 6.12 -29.02 -0.68
C ILE A 236 4.63 -29.01 -0.36
N THR A 237 4.23 -28.16 0.58
CA THR A 237 2.82 -27.86 0.85
C THR A 237 2.42 -26.62 0.04
N VAL A 238 1.58 -26.75 -0.98
CA VAL A 238 1.22 -25.61 -1.85
C VAL A 238 -0.21 -25.74 -2.33
N LYS A 239 -0.97 -24.65 -2.31
CA LYS A 239 -2.27 -24.57 -2.99
C LYS A 239 -2.14 -24.19 -4.47
N HIS A 240 -1.35 -23.15 -4.78
CA HIS A 240 -1.06 -22.69 -6.15
C HIS A 240 0.40 -22.20 -6.28
N LEU A 241 1.15 -22.71 -7.26
CA LEU A 241 2.55 -22.31 -7.52
C LEU A 241 2.68 -20.95 -8.24
N ASN A 242 1.58 -20.37 -8.70
CA ASN A 242 1.60 -19.24 -9.64
C ASN A 242 1.60 -17.84 -8.99
N GLU A 243 1.57 -17.73 -7.66
CA GLU A 243 1.56 -16.44 -6.96
C GLU A 243 2.97 -16.06 -6.45
N HIS A 244 3.54 -14.94 -6.92
CA HIS A 244 4.95 -14.57 -6.69
C HIS A 244 5.34 -14.09 -5.27
N ASN A 245 4.56 -14.36 -4.22
CA ASN A 245 4.78 -13.76 -2.89
C ASN A 245 4.64 -14.71 -1.69
N TYR A 246 5.00 -15.99 -1.84
CA TYR A 246 4.97 -16.93 -0.72
C TYR A 246 6.23 -16.86 0.17
N LEU A 247 6.04 -17.08 1.46
CA LEU A 247 7.13 -17.32 2.41
C LEU A 247 7.44 -18.81 2.43
N ILE A 248 8.68 -19.17 2.07
CA ILE A 248 9.16 -20.55 2.16
C ILE A 248 9.73 -20.80 3.55
N LYS A 249 9.30 -21.89 4.19
CA LYS A 249 9.91 -22.41 5.42
C LYS A 249 10.32 -23.85 5.23
N GLN A 250 11.62 -24.10 5.34
CA GLN A 250 12.16 -25.46 5.37
C GLN A 250 12.01 -26.04 6.79
N ILE A 251 11.47 -27.26 6.91
CA ILE A 251 11.25 -27.97 8.18
C ILE A 251 11.58 -29.45 7.97
N ASN A 252 12.15 -30.11 8.98
CA ASN A 252 12.27 -31.57 8.95
C ASN A 252 10.88 -32.20 9.06
N LEU A 253 10.56 -33.21 8.25
CA LEU A 253 9.24 -33.87 8.30
C LEU A 253 8.91 -34.42 9.71
N ASN A 254 9.91 -34.91 10.45
CA ASN A 254 9.71 -35.39 11.82
C ASN A 254 9.39 -34.26 12.80
N GLU A 255 9.68 -33.00 12.47
CA GLU A 255 9.41 -31.83 13.32
C GLU A 255 8.15 -31.07 12.88
N PHE A 256 7.41 -31.59 11.89
CA PHE A 256 6.26 -30.93 11.31
C PHE A 256 4.95 -31.37 11.95
N PHE A 257 4.42 -30.56 12.88
CA PHE A 257 3.24 -30.88 13.69
C PHE A 257 1.95 -30.19 13.24
N ILE A 258 2.04 -29.25 12.30
CA ILE A 258 0.91 -28.48 11.78
C ILE A 258 0.44 -28.97 10.40
N GLY A 259 0.71 -30.24 10.07
CA GLY A 259 0.34 -30.82 8.78
C GLY A 259 -1.14 -30.71 8.45
N PHE A 260 -2.00 -30.76 9.45
CA PHE A 260 -3.46 -30.59 9.33
C PHE A 260 -3.90 -29.20 8.82
N LEU A 261 -3.01 -28.20 8.77
CA LEU A 261 -3.30 -26.89 8.17
C LEU A 261 -3.06 -26.85 6.66
N SER A 262 -2.42 -27.87 6.10
CA SER A 262 -2.10 -27.93 4.67
C SER A 262 -3.27 -28.53 3.91
N ASP A 263 -3.72 -27.86 2.86
CA ASP A 263 -4.80 -28.35 2.00
C ASP A 263 -4.24 -29.29 0.91
N ARG A 264 -2.95 -29.13 0.55
CA ARG A 264 -2.29 -29.92 -0.49
C ARG A 264 -0.81 -30.16 -0.20
N ILE A 265 -0.35 -31.38 -0.49
CA ILE A 265 1.06 -31.79 -0.50
C ILE A 265 1.40 -32.30 -1.89
N ILE A 266 2.58 -31.90 -2.38
CA ILE A 266 3.17 -32.40 -3.62
C ILE A 266 4.45 -33.14 -3.24
N LEU A 267 4.53 -34.41 -3.57
CA LEU A 267 5.66 -35.29 -3.25
C LEU A 267 5.92 -36.27 -4.38
N SER A 268 7.10 -36.87 -4.39
CA SER A 268 7.45 -37.89 -5.37
C SER A 268 7.22 -39.31 -4.85
N TYR A 269 7.19 -40.28 -5.77
CA TYR A 269 7.15 -41.70 -5.40
C TYR A 269 8.31 -42.09 -4.49
N SER A 270 9.54 -41.68 -4.80
CA SER A 270 10.70 -42.02 -3.98
C SER A 270 10.58 -41.40 -2.58
N TYR A 271 10.11 -40.16 -2.47
CA TYR A 271 9.90 -39.50 -1.18
C TYR A 271 8.85 -40.24 -0.35
N LEU A 272 7.74 -40.67 -0.97
CA LEU A 272 6.69 -41.46 -0.31
C LEU A 272 7.25 -42.76 0.27
N VAL A 273 7.99 -43.53 -0.53
CA VAL A 273 8.55 -44.83 -0.10
C VAL A 273 9.42 -44.68 1.15
N HIS A 274 10.26 -43.65 1.20
CA HIS A 274 11.18 -43.44 2.32
C HIS A 274 10.51 -42.85 3.57
N ASN A 275 9.35 -42.21 3.42
CA ASN A 275 8.74 -41.41 4.48
C ASN A 275 7.29 -41.80 4.82
N ASP A 276 6.74 -42.87 4.24
CA ASP A 276 5.33 -43.29 4.38
C ASP A 276 4.85 -43.32 5.84
N SER A 277 5.61 -43.97 6.72
CA SER A 277 5.24 -44.08 8.14
C SER A 277 5.19 -42.73 8.85
N VAL A 278 6.09 -41.81 8.51
CA VAL A 278 6.16 -40.48 9.11
C VAL A 278 5.05 -39.60 8.55
N LEU A 279 4.77 -39.69 7.24
CA LEU A 279 3.68 -38.99 6.60
C LEU A 279 2.34 -39.42 7.20
N ASP A 280 2.13 -40.73 7.39
CA ASP A 280 0.95 -41.26 8.07
C ASP A 280 0.82 -40.71 9.49
N GLU A 281 1.92 -40.72 10.26
CA GLU A 281 1.95 -40.14 11.60
C GLU A 281 1.58 -38.65 11.59
N ARG A 282 2.16 -37.84 10.69
CA ARG A 282 2.01 -36.38 10.71
C ARG A 282 0.69 -35.89 10.13
N PHE A 283 0.10 -36.60 9.18
CA PHE A 283 -1.09 -36.12 8.47
C PHE A 283 -2.36 -36.93 8.74
N ASN A 284 -2.28 -38.21 9.12
CA ASN A 284 -3.48 -39.04 9.36
C ASN A 284 -3.85 -39.23 10.84
N THR A 285 -2.91 -39.13 11.77
CA THR A 285 -3.22 -39.34 13.20
C THR A 285 -4.01 -38.19 13.82
N ILE A 286 -4.04 -37.03 13.17
CA ILE A 286 -4.76 -35.86 13.62
C ILE A 286 -6.16 -35.89 13.01
N ALA A 287 -7.18 -36.27 13.79
CA ALA A 287 -8.57 -36.23 13.35
C ALA A 287 -8.93 -34.79 12.93
N SER A 288 -8.85 -34.54 11.63
CA SER A 288 -9.16 -33.24 11.06
C SER A 288 -10.40 -33.43 10.21
N ASN A 289 -11.35 -32.51 10.33
CA ASN A 289 -12.53 -32.50 9.44
C ASN A 289 -12.17 -32.05 8.02
N HIS A 290 -10.88 -31.83 7.73
CA HIS A 290 -10.38 -31.34 6.46
C HIS A 290 -9.74 -32.47 5.67
N SER A 291 -10.07 -32.52 4.38
CA SER A 291 -9.49 -33.45 3.42
C SER A 291 -8.18 -32.91 2.89
N LEU A 292 -7.09 -33.62 3.10
CA LEU A 292 -5.82 -33.35 2.45
C LEU A 292 -5.86 -33.81 0.99
N THR A 293 -5.36 -32.96 0.10
CA THR A 293 -5.03 -33.34 -1.28
C THR A 293 -3.57 -33.78 -1.35
N VAL A 294 -3.30 -34.99 -1.83
CA VAL A 294 -1.93 -35.46 -2.06
C VAL A 294 -1.71 -35.60 -3.56
N GLU A 295 -0.67 -34.96 -4.07
CA GLU A 295 -0.21 -35.13 -5.43
C GLU A 295 1.10 -35.89 -5.43
N VAL A 296 1.12 -37.01 -6.14
CA VAL A 296 2.28 -37.86 -6.29
C VAL A 296 2.78 -37.77 -7.73
N TYR A 297 4.05 -37.46 -7.92
CA TYR A 297 4.69 -37.39 -9.23
C TYR A 297 5.94 -38.29 -9.30
N ASP A 298 6.40 -38.55 -10.51
CA ASP A 298 7.61 -39.33 -10.76
C ASP A 298 8.88 -38.47 -10.78
N ASP A 299 9.92 -38.87 -10.04
CA ASP A 299 11.17 -38.12 -9.89
C ASP A 299 12.05 -38.14 -11.15
N GLU A 300 11.86 -39.14 -12.02
CA GLU A 300 12.85 -39.48 -13.05
C GLU A 300 12.71 -38.70 -14.37
N THR A 301 11.68 -37.86 -14.49
CA THR A 301 11.36 -37.11 -15.72
C THR A 301 12.38 -36.04 -16.14
N ASN A 302 13.37 -35.71 -15.29
CA ASN A 302 14.46 -34.82 -15.69
C ASN A 302 15.66 -35.53 -16.35
N SER A 303 15.69 -36.87 -16.41
CA SER A 303 16.90 -37.60 -16.82
C SER A 303 16.94 -38.05 -18.29
N GLY A 304 15.85 -37.95 -19.06
CA GLY A 304 15.84 -38.25 -20.50
C GLY A 304 16.18 -39.70 -20.88
N ILE A 305 16.12 -40.63 -19.92
CA ILE A 305 16.37 -42.06 -20.15
C ILE A 305 15.00 -42.74 -20.23
N ILE A 306 14.73 -43.41 -21.36
CA ILE A 306 13.51 -44.19 -21.59
C ILE A 306 13.55 -45.42 -20.67
N ILE A 307 12.64 -45.49 -19.69
CA ILE A 307 12.57 -46.61 -18.76
C ILE A 307 11.41 -47.54 -19.13
N VAL A 308 11.60 -48.82 -18.82
CA VAL A 308 10.76 -49.92 -19.26
C VAL A 308 9.46 -49.96 -18.45
N ASN A 309 8.32 -50.15 -19.13
CA ASN A 309 6.92 -50.33 -18.68
C ASN A 309 6.59 -51.05 -17.33
N GLY A 310 7.55 -51.60 -16.59
CA GLY A 310 7.34 -52.28 -15.30
C GLY A 310 7.09 -51.33 -14.12
N GLU A 311 7.57 -50.08 -14.18
CA GLU A 311 7.65 -49.23 -13.00
C GLU A 311 6.32 -48.65 -12.53
N ILE A 312 5.39 -48.29 -13.43
CA ILE A 312 4.09 -47.73 -13.01
C ILE A 312 3.26 -48.74 -12.22
N PHE A 313 3.33 -50.03 -12.56
CA PHE A 313 2.62 -51.07 -11.80
C PHE A 313 3.21 -51.23 -10.40
N ASP A 314 4.53 -51.11 -10.26
CA ASP A 314 5.20 -51.15 -8.96
C ASP A 314 4.94 -49.86 -8.17
N ASN A 315 4.86 -48.70 -8.82
CA ASN A 315 4.42 -47.43 -8.23
C ASN A 315 2.98 -47.54 -7.72
N ILE A 316 2.05 -48.11 -8.50
CA ILE A 316 0.67 -48.34 -8.04
C ILE A 316 0.64 -49.30 -6.84
N LYS A 317 1.45 -50.37 -6.83
CA LYS A 317 1.56 -51.25 -5.65
C LYS A 317 2.08 -50.50 -4.43
N ILE A 318 3.05 -49.61 -4.59
CA ILE A 318 3.54 -48.74 -3.51
C ILE A 318 2.41 -47.87 -2.98
N LEU A 319 1.63 -47.23 -3.86
CA LEU A 319 0.47 -46.42 -3.46
C LEU A 319 -0.58 -47.24 -2.70
N MET A 320 -0.86 -48.46 -3.17
CA MET A 320 -1.80 -49.38 -2.51
C MET A 320 -1.29 -49.87 -1.15
N GLY A 321 0.02 -49.99 -0.99
CA GLY A 321 0.66 -50.42 0.26
C GLY A 321 0.91 -49.27 1.26
N SER A 322 0.81 -48.01 0.82
CA SER A 322 1.06 -46.83 1.63
C SER A 322 -0.01 -46.66 2.70
N LYS A 323 0.41 -46.64 3.98
CA LYS A 323 -0.51 -46.35 5.09
C LYS A 323 -0.98 -44.91 5.05
N PHE A 324 -0.11 -44.01 4.62
CA PHE A 324 -0.42 -42.60 4.51
C PHE A 324 -1.55 -42.34 3.51
N LEU A 325 -1.49 -42.89 2.29
CA LEU A 325 -2.45 -42.58 1.23
C LEU A 325 -3.84 -43.21 1.43
N ILE A 326 -3.91 -44.34 2.14
CA ILE A 326 -5.18 -44.99 2.52
C ILE A 326 -5.77 -44.44 3.82
N GLY A 327 -5.09 -43.47 4.45
CA GLY A 327 -5.55 -42.86 5.68
C GLY A 327 -6.82 -42.03 5.52
N ARG A 328 -7.57 -41.89 6.61
CA ARG A 328 -8.91 -41.26 6.61
C ARG A 328 -8.90 -39.76 6.27
N ASN A 329 -7.76 -39.08 6.41
CA ASN A 329 -7.66 -37.65 6.16
C ASN A 329 -7.35 -37.32 4.69
N ILE A 330 -6.97 -38.32 3.89
CA ILE A 330 -6.74 -38.14 2.46
C ILE A 330 -8.10 -38.12 1.78
N GLY A 331 -8.60 -36.94 1.47
CA GLY A 331 -9.85 -36.84 0.70
C GLY A 331 -9.63 -36.81 -0.80
N LYS A 332 -8.42 -36.45 -1.25
CA LYS A 332 -8.10 -36.36 -2.68
C LYS A 332 -6.68 -36.87 -2.94
N LEU A 333 -6.53 -37.93 -3.71
CA LEU A 333 -5.25 -38.34 -4.29
C LEU A 333 -5.24 -37.96 -5.78
N ILE A 334 -4.18 -37.25 -6.18
CA ILE A 334 -3.83 -36.87 -7.54
C ILE A 334 -2.57 -37.63 -7.93
N LEU A 335 -2.62 -38.39 -9.02
CA LEU A 335 -1.44 -39.08 -9.56
C LEU A 335 -1.00 -38.40 -10.83
N ASN A 336 0.27 -38.00 -10.92
CA ASN A 336 0.86 -37.48 -12.14
C ASN A 336 1.63 -38.60 -12.87
N ILE A 337 1.18 -38.93 -14.09
CA ILE A 337 1.68 -40.02 -14.92
C ILE A 337 2.21 -39.40 -16.22
N ASN A 338 3.52 -39.26 -16.32
CA ASN A 338 4.15 -38.59 -17.46
C ASN A 338 4.40 -39.55 -18.65
N GLU A 339 4.44 -40.87 -18.43
CA GLU A 339 4.74 -41.84 -19.50
C GLU A 339 3.56 -42.77 -19.85
N PRO A 340 3.32 -43.04 -21.16
CA PRO A 340 2.23 -43.89 -21.62
C PRO A 340 2.43 -45.36 -21.25
N VAL A 341 1.46 -45.97 -20.55
CA VAL A 341 1.47 -47.42 -20.30
C VAL A 341 0.55 -48.12 -21.28
N ALA A 342 1.14 -48.92 -22.18
CA ALA A 342 0.40 -49.59 -23.24
C ALA A 342 -0.71 -50.56 -22.74
N ARG A 343 -0.67 -51.02 -21.48
CA ARG A 343 -1.66 -51.97 -20.91
C ARG A 343 -1.77 -51.87 -19.37
N LEU A 344 -2.50 -50.89 -18.85
CA LEU A 344 -2.99 -50.95 -17.46
C LEU A 344 -4.37 -51.60 -17.42
N TYR A 345 -4.56 -52.54 -16.49
CA TYR A 345 -5.88 -53.11 -16.22
C TYR A 345 -6.66 -52.15 -15.31
N SER A 346 -7.89 -51.82 -15.69
CA SER A 346 -8.79 -50.91 -14.92
C SER A 346 -8.95 -51.30 -13.44
N LEU A 347 -8.79 -52.59 -13.13
CA LEU A 347 -8.81 -53.12 -11.76
C LEU A 347 -7.76 -52.48 -10.84
N SER A 348 -6.61 -52.05 -11.36
CA SER A 348 -5.52 -51.47 -10.55
C SER A 348 -5.91 -50.16 -9.88
N PHE A 349 -6.75 -49.32 -10.52
CA PHE A 349 -7.20 -48.05 -9.91
C PHE A 349 -8.35 -48.25 -8.93
N SER A 350 -9.18 -49.28 -9.13
CA SER A 350 -10.32 -49.56 -8.26
C SER A 350 -9.94 -49.87 -6.81
N CYS A 351 -8.68 -50.21 -6.56
CA CYS A 351 -8.16 -50.48 -5.23
C CYS A 351 -7.78 -49.22 -4.44
N LEU A 352 -7.72 -48.03 -5.07
CA LEU A 352 -7.38 -46.76 -4.43
C LEU A 352 -8.64 -45.90 -4.26
N SER A 353 -9.40 -46.11 -3.18
CA SER A 353 -10.66 -45.39 -2.95
C SER A 353 -10.50 -43.86 -2.81
N THR A 354 -9.30 -43.38 -2.48
CA THR A 354 -8.97 -41.95 -2.35
C THR A 354 -8.47 -41.34 -3.66
N LEU A 355 -8.19 -42.16 -4.68
CA LEU A 355 -7.82 -41.69 -6.01
C LEU A 355 -9.02 -41.03 -6.68
N THR A 356 -8.88 -39.74 -6.94
CA THR A 356 -9.96 -38.91 -7.47
C THR A 356 -9.53 -38.18 -8.73
N THR A 357 -8.22 -37.98 -8.93
CA THR A 357 -7.71 -37.33 -10.14
C THR A 357 -6.47 -38.04 -10.64
N ILE A 358 -6.40 -38.23 -11.95
CA ILE A 358 -5.17 -38.59 -12.66
C ILE A 358 -4.80 -37.42 -13.54
N ARG A 359 -3.53 -37.03 -13.51
CA ARG A 359 -2.90 -36.09 -14.42
C ARG A 359 -2.00 -36.89 -15.35
N CYS A 360 -2.17 -36.77 -16.67
CA CYS A 360 -1.40 -37.54 -17.63
C CYS A 360 -1.23 -36.84 -18.97
N GLU A 361 -0.22 -37.25 -19.73
CA GLU A 361 0.02 -36.78 -21.10
C GLU A 361 -0.92 -37.44 -22.13
N PHE A 362 -1.14 -36.81 -23.29
CA PHE A 362 -2.20 -37.13 -24.25
C PHE A 362 -2.02 -38.41 -25.07
N ASP A 363 -0.79 -38.93 -25.24
CA ASP A 363 -0.45 -40.04 -26.17
C ASP A 363 -1.01 -41.43 -25.72
N VAL A 364 -2.11 -41.43 -24.97
CA VAL A 364 -2.70 -42.59 -24.31
C VAL A 364 -4.22 -42.57 -24.39
N ILE A 365 -4.82 -42.18 -25.53
CA ILE A 365 -6.30 -42.20 -25.71
C ILE A 365 -6.89 -43.55 -25.27
N GLY A 366 -6.25 -44.67 -25.64
CA GLY A 366 -6.67 -46.01 -25.23
C GLY A 366 -6.66 -46.23 -23.70
N PHE A 367 -5.73 -45.62 -22.99
CA PHE A 367 -5.63 -45.67 -21.53
C PHE A 367 -6.70 -44.81 -20.85
N LEU A 368 -7.08 -43.66 -21.42
CA LEU A 368 -8.16 -42.82 -20.86
C LEU A 368 -9.46 -43.61 -20.66
N TYR A 369 -9.80 -44.47 -21.63
CA TYR A 369 -10.97 -45.36 -21.56
C TYR A 369 -10.82 -46.52 -20.56
N THR A 370 -9.61 -46.79 -20.06
CA THR A 370 -9.39 -47.79 -18.99
C THR A 370 -9.56 -47.18 -17.59
N ILE A 371 -9.56 -45.85 -17.47
CA ILE A 371 -9.71 -45.15 -16.20
C ILE A 371 -11.19 -45.18 -15.79
N PRO A 372 -11.52 -45.64 -14.57
CA PRO A 372 -12.88 -45.61 -14.05
C PRO A 372 -13.54 -44.21 -14.10
N GLU A 373 -14.81 -44.13 -14.49
CA GLU A 373 -15.55 -42.86 -14.68
C GLU A 373 -15.59 -41.94 -13.45
N HIS A 374 -15.47 -42.49 -12.23
CA HIS A 374 -15.47 -41.70 -11.00
C HIS A 374 -14.15 -40.95 -10.75
N ILE A 375 -13.07 -41.33 -11.46
CA ILE A 375 -11.76 -40.69 -11.37
C ILE A 375 -11.71 -39.60 -12.44
N GLN A 376 -11.51 -38.37 -12.00
CA GLN A 376 -11.36 -37.21 -12.86
C GLN A 376 -10.00 -37.24 -13.57
N ILE A 377 -9.93 -36.71 -14.78
CA ILE A 377 -8.70 -36.68 -15.56
C ILE A 377 -8.35 -35.22 -15.88
N ILE A 378 -7.09 -34.87 -15.61
CA ILE A 378 -6.40 -33.68 -16.12
C ILE A 378 -5.48 -34.19 -17.24
N LEU A 379 -5.73 -33.76 -18.47
CA LEU A 379 -5.00 -34.26 -19.62
C LEU A 379 -4.11 -33.16 -20.21
N GLU A 380 -2.82 -33.45 -20.29
CA GLU A 380 -1.80 -32.57 -20.84
C GLU A 380 -1.48 -33.02 -22.28
N VAL A 381 -1.56 -32.11 -23.24
CA VAL A 381 -1.35 -32.39 -24.66
C VAL A 381 -0.13 -31.62 -25.13
N PHE A 382 0.88 -32.28 -25.71
CA PHE A 382 2.14 -31.65 -26.08
C PHE A 382 2.41 -31.79 -27.58
N GLY A 383 2.60 -30.67 -28.29
CA GLY A 383 3.13 -30.67 -29.65
C GLY A 383 2.26 -31.33 -30.73
N GLU A 384 0.99 -31.63 -30.44
CA GLU A 384 0.10 -32.36 -31.33
C GLU A 384 -0.75 -31.43 -32.21
N VAL A 385 -1.16 -31.95 -33.38
CA VAL A 385 -2.20 -31.33 -34.21
C VAL A 385 -3.58 -31.79 -33.71
N ILE A 386 -4.36 -30.87 -33.16
CA ILE A 386 -5.63 -31.18 -32.50
C ILE A 386 -6.77 -31.26 -33.53
N SER A 387 -7.48 -32.38 -33.52
CA SER A 387 -8.69 -32.63 -34.33
C SER A 387 -9.92 -32.90 -33.46
N ASN A 388 -11.12 -32.76 -34.02
CA ASN A 388 -12.36 -33.08 -33.30
C ASN A 388 -12.45 -34.56 -32.88
N GLU A 389 -11.78 -35.46 -33.59
CA GLU A 389 -11.72 -36.89 -33.24
C GLU A 389 -10.93 -37.12 -31.94
N MET A 390 -9.88 -36.33 -31.69
CA MET A 390 -9.10 -36.37 -30.46
C MET A 390 -9.89 -35.91 -29.23
N LEU A 391 -10.93 -35.11 -29.43
CA LEU A 391 -11.81 -34.61 -28.38
C LEU A 391 -12.98 -35.55 -28.07
N MET A 392 -13.02 -36.73 -28.73
CA MET A 392 -13.87 -37.85 -28.33
C MET A 392 -13.25 -38.51 -27.08
N MET A 393 -13.26 -37.77 -25.98
CA MET A 393 -12.72 -38.16 -24.69
C MET A 393 -13.82 -38.67 -23.76
N PRO A 394 -13.48 -39.54 -22.80
CA PRO A 394 -14.45 -39.98 -21.80
C PRO A 394 -14.88 -38.80 -20.91
N SER A 395 -16.12 -38.82 -20.43
CA SER A 395 -16.74 -37.69 -19.72
C SER A 395 -16.09 -37.33 -18.38
N ASN A 396 -15.18 -38.17 -17.89
CA ASN A 396 -14.41 -37.93 -16.68
C ASN A 396 -13.15 -37.08 -16.92
N VAL A 397 -12.81 -36.72 -18.16
CA VAL A 397 -11.82 -35.68 -18.46
C VAL A 397 -12.40 -34.31 -18.12
N ILE A 398 -11.98 -33.71 -17.01
CA ILE A 398 -12.53 -32.44 -16.53
C ILE A 398 -11.66 -31.24 -16.90
N ARG A 399 -10.39 -31.47 -17.24
CA ARG A 399 -9.43 -30.40 -17.52
C ARG A 399 -8.50 -30.80 -18.66
N LEU A 400 -8.26 -29.84 -19.56
CA LEU A 400 -7.32 -29.96 -20.67
C LEU A 400 -6.25 -28.90 -20.58
N GLU A 401 -5.00 -29.29 -20.77
CA GLU A 401 -3.84 -28.39 -20.82
C GLU A 401 -3.11 -28.62 -22.14
N PHE A 402 -3.17 -27.66 -23.06
CA PHE A 402 -2.53 -27.77 -24.36
C PHE A 402 -1.20 -27.03 -24.35
N TYR A 403 -0.11 -27.71 -24.66
CA TYR A 403 1.24 -27.16 -24.71
C TYR A 403 1.76 -27.26 -26.14
N GLN A 404 2.06 -26.12 -26.76
CA GLN A 404 2.63 -26.05 -28.11
C GLN A 404 1.83 -26.83 -29.18
N CYS A 405 0.52 -26.93 -29.03
CA CYS A 405 -0.35 -27.66 -29.94
C CYS A 405 -0.74 -26.81 -31.15
N GLU A 406 -1.17 -27.45 -32.24
CA GLU A 406 -1.67 -26.78 -33.45
C GLU A 406 -3.15 -27.13 -33.69
N PHE A 407 -4.00 -26.12 -33.91
CA PHE A 407 -5.43 -26.30 -34.17
C PHE A 407 -5.74 -25.93 -35.62
N GLU A 408 -5.82 -26.94 -36.50
CA GLU A 408 -6.05 -26.74 -37.93
C GLU A 408 -7.52 -26.56 -38.31
N THR A 409 -8.44 -27.02 -37.46
CA THR A 409 -9.89 -27.01 -37.73
C THR A 409 -10.65 -26.39 -36.56
N ASN A 410 -11.92 -26.02 -36.80
CA ASN A 410 -12.80 -25.57 -35.73
C ASN A 410 -12.99 -26.68 -34.69
N ILE A 411 -12.72 -26.34 -33.44
CA ILE A 411 -12.80 -27.22 -32.29
C ILE A 411 -13.93 -26.76 -31.38
N SER A 412 -14.83 -27.66 -31.03
CA SER A 412 -15.81 -27.44 -29.96
C SER A 412 -15.44 -28.26 -28.74
N LEU A 413 -15.17 -27.58 -27.62
CA LEU A 413 -14.74 -28.23 -26.40
C LEU A 413 -15.91 -28.99 -25.74
N PRO A 414 -15.73 -30.27 -25.36
CA PRO A 414 -16.76 -31.07 -24.74
C PRO A 414 -17.42 -30.42 -23.52
N SER A 415 -18.76 -30.51 -23.43
CA SER A 415 -19.58 -29.84 -22.41
C SER A 415 -19.34 -30.30 -20.96
N HIS A 416 -18.58 -31.37 -20.76
CA HIS A 416 -18.25 -31.91 -19.44
C HIS A 416 -16.94 -31.33 -18.86
N LEU A 417 -16.18 -30.58 -19.65
CA LEU A 417 -14.97 -29.89 -19.20
C LEU A 417 -15.30 -28.74 -18.25
N LYS A 418 -14.47 -28.59 -17.22
CA LYS A 418 -14.54 -27.51 -16.24
C LYS A 418 -13.41 -26.50 -16.37
N SER A 419 -12.24 -26.92 -16.84
CA SER A 419 -11.05 -26.07 -16.92
C SER A 419 -10.30 -26.35 -18.22
N VAL A 420 -9.88 -25.29 -18.91
CA VAL A 420 -9.06 -25.43 -20.13
C VAL A 420 -7.93 -24.43 -20.08
N GLU A 421 -6.72 -24.93 -20.28
CA GLU A 421 -5.50 -24.13 -20.33
C GLU A 421 -4.80 -24.35 -21.66
N LEU A 422 -4.32 -23.28 -22.27
CA LEU A 422 -3.54 -23.35 -23.49
C LEU A 422 -2.23 -22.60 -23.25
N TYR A 423 -1.12 -23.17 -23.70
CA TYR A 423 0.25 -22.66 -23.57
C TYR A 423 0.96 -22.68 -24.92
N ALA A 424 1.43 -21.53 -25.41
CA ALA A 424 2.24 -21.42 -26.63
C ALA A 424 1.71 -22.20 -27.86
N SER A 425 0.40 -22.38 -27.97
CA SER A 425 -0.26 -23.15 -29.04
C SER A 425 -0.68 -22.22 -30.20
N VAL A 426 -0.83 -22.78 -31.39
CA VAL A 426 -1.15 -22.05 -32.62
C VAL A 426 -2.51 -22.47 -33.13
N ILE A 427 -3.36 -21.50 -33.49
CA ILE A 427 -4.66 -21.77 -34.09
C ILE A 427 -4.60 -21.27 -35.54
N ALA A 428 -4.96 -22.12 -36.50
CA ALA A 428 -4.98 -21.76 -37.91
C ALA A 428 -5.95 -20.59 -38.19
N ASN A 429 -5.70 -19.81 -39.26
CA ASN A 429 -6.37 -18.53 -39.51
C ASN A 429 -7.91 -18.60 -39.61
N ASP A 430 -8.47 -19.77 -39.92
CA ASP A 430 -9.91 -20.00 -40.04
C ASP A 430 -10.46 -20.97 -38.97
N ALA A 431 -9.60 -21.41 -38.05
CA ALA A 431 -9.96 -22.28 -36.95
C ALA A 431 -10.41 -21.46 -35.72
N ILE A 432 -11.47 -21.94 -35.07
CA ILE A 432 -12.07 -21.35 -33.88
C ILE A 432 -12.11 -22.41 -32.79
N ILE A 433 -11.68 -22.04 -31.57
CA ILE A 433 -11.93 -22.84 -30.38
C ILE A 433 -13.19 -22.31 -29.70
N VAL A 434 -14.21 -23.16 -29.61
CA VAL A 434 -15.51 -22.84 -28.99
C VAL A 434 -15.52 -23.38 -27.55
N PHE A 435 -15.66 -22.47 -26.58
CA PHE A 435 -15.79 -22.79 -25.17
C PHE A 435 -17.27 -22.93 -24.80
N ASN A 436 -17.59 -23.98 -24.06
CA ASN A 436 -18.96 -24.20 -23.58
C ASN A 436 -19.23 -23.45 -22.26
N GLU A 437 -20.51 -23.30 -21.94
CA GLU A 437 -20.98 -22.57 -20.74
C GLU A 437 -20.65 -23.23 -19.38
N ASN A 438 -20.29 -24.51 -19.38
CA ASN A 438 -19.98 -25.25 -18.15
C ASN A 438 -18.51 -25.08 -17.71
N ILE A 439 -17.67 -24.45 -18.54
CA ILE A 439 -16.27 -24.20 -18.20
C ILE A 439 -16.21 -23.11 -17.12
N GLU A 440 -15.60 -23.45 -15.99
CA GLU A 440 -15.40 -22.60 -14.82
C GLU A 440 -14.08 -21.82 -14.90
N GLU A 441 -13.10 -22.33 -15.65
CA GLU A 441 -11.77 -21.75 -15.78
C GLU A 441 -11.24 -21.86 -17.23
N ILE A 442 -10.84 -20.73 -17.80
CA ILE A 442 -10.16 -20.66 -19.10
C ILE A 442 -8.88 -19.87 -18.89
N THR A 443 -7.74 -20.45 -19.25
CA THR A 443 -6.45 -19.75 -19.22
C THR A 443 -5.72 -19.95 -20.53
N VAL A 444 -5.71 -18.95 -21.40
CA VAL A 444 -4.87 -18.93 -22.60
C VAL A 444 -3.60 -18.15 -22.26
N LEU A 445 -2.43 -18.74 -22.45
CA LEU A 445 -1.14 -18.18 -22.05
C LEU A 445 -0.19 -18.10 -23.25
N ILE A 446 0.53 -16.98 -23.34
CA ILE A 446 1.73 -16.67 -24.16
C ILE A 446 1.65 -17.07 -25.65
N ASN A 447 1.93 -16.12 -26.56
CA ASN A 447 2.17 -16.36 -27.98
C ASN A 447 1.03 -17.04 -28.77
N MET A 448 -0.22 -16.91 -28.35
CA MET A 448 -1.35 -17.43 -29.13
C MET A 448 -1.95 -16.35 -30.02
N ALA A 449 -1.95 -16.61 -31.33
CA ALA A 449 -2.87 -15.99 -32.27
C ALA A 449 -3.92 -17.02 -32.67
N GLY A 450 -5.17 -16.58 -32.78
CA GLY A 450 -6.27 -17.50 -33.03
C GLY A 450 -7.62 -16.90 -32.72
N GLN A 451 -8.68 -17.64 -33.04
CA GLN A 451 -10.05 -17.22 -32.81
C GLN A 451 -10.67 -18.07 -31.69
N PHE A 452 -11.34 -17.40 -30.76
CA PHE A 452 -11.98 -18.01 -29.61
C PHE A 452 -13.44 -17.58 -29.58
N ASP A 453 -14.35 -18.53 -29.36
CA ASP A 453 -15.76 -18.25 -29.12
C ASP A 453 -16.07 -18.48 -27.64
N LEU A 454 -16.35 -17.38 -26.93
CA LEU A 454 -16.66 -17.35 -25.51
C LEU A 454 -18.17 -17.15 -25.27
N SER A 455 -19.04 -17.42 -26.26
CA SER A 455 -20.46 -17.07 -26.16
C SER A 455 -21.17 -17.77 -25.01
N GLY A 456 -20.64 -18.90 -24.53
CA GLY A 456 -21.08 -19.57 -23.31
C GLY A 456 -20.48 -19.03 -22.00
N THR A 457 -19.39 -18.24 -22.04
CA THR A 457 -18.61 -17.81 -20.87
C THR A 457 -18.39 -16.29 -20.83
N GLY A 458 -19.04 -15.63 -19.87
CA GLY A 458 -18.79 -14.21 -19.59
C GLY A 458 -19.35 -13.20 -20.61
N GLY A 459 -20.15 -13.66 -21.58
CA GLY A 459 -20.94 -12.81 -22.49
C GLY A 459 -20.22 -12.32 -23.76
N PHE A 460 -19.00 -12.81 -24.02
CA PHE A 460 -18.24 -12.46 -25.22
C PHE A 460 -18.61 -13.39 -26.35
N ASN A 461 -18.84 -12.89 -27.56
CA ASN A 461 -18.97 -13.76 -28.72
C ASN A 461 -17.56 -14.19 -29.19
N ARG A 462 -17.34 -14.12 -30.51
CA ARG A 462 -16.02 -14.37 -31.11
C ARG A 462 -15.03 -13.26 -30.79
N ILE A 463 -13.87 -13.64 -30.28
CA ILE A 463 -12.68 -12.79 -30.08
C ILE A 463 -11.50 -13.37 -30.86
N ASP A 464 -10.62 -12.53 -31.37
CA ASP A 464 -9.38 -12.96 -32.02
C ASP A 464 -8.17 -12.55 -31.18
N GLY A 465 -7.35 -13.51 -30.75
CA GLY A 465 -6.07 -13.25 -30.09
C GLY A 465 -5.03 -12.68 -31.05
N LYS A 466 -4.29 -11.65 -30.62
CA LYS A 466 -3.11 -11.14 -31.34
C LYS A 466 -1.88 -11.92 -30.90
N LEU A 467 -0.99 -12.20 -31.86
CA LEU A 467 0.33 -12.76 -31.56
C LEU A 467 1.12 -11.74 -30.71
N ASN A 468 1.29 -12.01 -29.42
CA ASN A 468 2.08 -11.18 -28.52
C ASN A 468 2.71 -12.02 -27.41
N ILE A 469 3.84 -11.54 -26.88
CA ILE A 469 4.66 -12.21 -25.87
C ILE A 469 3.87 -12.44 -24.57
N ILE A 470 2.88 -11.58 -24.28
CA ILE A 470 2.05 -11.65 -23.06
C ILE A 470 0.61 -11.26 -23.40
N SER A 471 -0.20 -12.22 -23.85
CA SER A 471 -1.62 -12.03 -24.16
C SER A 471 -2.53 -13.01 -23.40
N PRO A 472 -2.56 -12.98 -22.04
CA PRO A 472 -3.42 -13.91 -21.33
C PRO A 472 -4.90 -13.63 -21.59
N ILE A 473 -5.67 -14.67 -21.90
CA ILE A 473 -7.13 -14.67 -21.76
C ILE A 473 -7.40 -15.50 -20.51
N GLU A 474 -7.94 -14.89 -19.47
CA GLU A 474 -8.23 -15.54 -18.19
C GLU A 474 -9.72 -15.34 -17.87
N TYR A 475 -10.47 -16.42 -17.74
CA TYR A 475 -11.80 -16.43 -17.16
C TYR A 475 -11.79 -17.39 -15.98
N LYS A 476 -12.26 -16.95 -14.81
CA LYS A 476 -12.21 -17.77 -13.61
C LYS A 476 -13.43 -17.55 -12.73
N LYS A 477 -14.09 -18.65 -12.36
CA LYS A 477 -15.16 -18.74 -11.36
C LYS A 477 -14.58 -19.29 -10.05
N GLN A 478 -14.30 -18.41 -9.08
CA GLN A 478 -13.72 -18.79 -7.79
C GLN A 478 -14.57 -18.29 -6.63
N ASP A 479 -15.05 -19.18 -5.76
CA ASP A 479 -15.78 -18.84 -4.53
C ASP A 479 -16.94 -17.84 -4.78
N GLU A 480 -17.76 -18.09 -5.82
CA GLU A 480 -18.84 -17.22 -6.33
C GLU A 480 -18.38 -15.93 -7.05
N ILE A 481 -17.11 -15.56 -6.96
CA ILE A 481 -16.55 -14.41 -7.67
C ILE A 481 -16.13 -14.84 -9.06
N LEU A 482 -16.71 -14.20 -10.06
CA LEU A 482 -16.30 -14.33 -11.45
C LEU A 482 -15.34 -13.21 -11.84
N SER A 483 -14.24 -13.60 -12.48
CA SER A 483 -13.25 -12.66 -12.99
C SER A 483 -12.93 -12.94 -14.44
N LEU A 484 -12.68 -11.87 -15.18
CA LEU A 484 -12.31 -11.89 -16.59
C LEU A 484 -11.12 -10.97 -16.84
N ARG A 485 -10.13 -11.48 -17.56
CA ARG A 485 -9.01 -10.70 -18.05
C ARG A 485 -8.74 -10.99 -19.52
N LEU A 486 -8.70 -9.96 -20.34
CA LEU A 486 -8.41 -10.05 -21.77
C LEU A 486 -7.22 -9.17 -22.10
N TYR A 487 -6.22 -9.74 -22.76
CA TYR A 487 -5.01 -9.04 -23.18
C TYR A 487 -4.75 -9.22 -24.67
N CYS A 488 -4.53 -8.11 -25.39
CA CYS A 488 -4.17 -8.11 -26.81
C CYS A 488 -5.16 -8.90 -27.69
N VAL A 489 -6.46 -8.64 -27.58
CA VAL A 489 -7.50 -9.31 -28.40
C VAL A 489 -8.25 -8.33 -29.29
N TYR A 490 -8.79 -8.81 -30.41
CA TYR A 490 -9.82 -8.13 -31.19
C TYR A 490 -11.20 -8.66 -30.79
N VAL A 491 -12.17 -7.77 -30.65
CA VAL A 491 -13.55 -8.14 -30.30
C VAL A 491 -14.50 -7.68 -31.40
N TYR A 492 -15.45 -8.55 -31.75
CA TYR A 492 -16.44 -8.32 -32.79
C TYR A 492 -17.85 -8.23 -32.20
N GLY A 493 -18.67 -7.33 -32.74
CA GLY A 493 -20.06 -7.16 -32.36
C GLY A 493 -20.27 -6.48 -31.01
N ILE A 494 -21.51 -6.53 -30.53
CA ILE A 494 -21.89 -5.96 -29.24
C ILE A 494 -21.81 -7.05 -28.18
N VAL A 495 -20.97 -6.84 -27.18
CA VAL A 495 -20.74 -7.73 -26.04
C VAL A 495 -21.40 -7.13 -24.81
N TYR A 496 -22.23 -7.91 -24.13
CA TYR A 496 -22.80 -7.55 -22.83
C TYR A 496 -22.08 -8.38 -21.77
N ILE A 497 -21.28 -7.72 -20.93
CA ILE A 497 -20.58 -8.44 -19.87
C ILE A 497 -21.59 -9.01 -18.89
N ASP A 498 -21.45 -10.28 -18.57
CA ASP A 498 -22.32 -10.94 -17.60
C ASP A 498 -22.31 -10.17 -16.25
N PRO A 499 -23.48 -9.79 -15.70
CA PRO A 499 -23.57 -9.08 -14.43
C PRO A 499 -22.92 -9.81 -13.24
N SER A 500 -22.73 -11.12 -13.33
CA SER A 500 -22.08 -11.93 -12.30
C SER A 500 -20.55 -11.79 -12.29
N ILE A 501 -19.92 -11.27 -13.37
CA ILE A 501 -18.48 -10.98 -13.39
C ILE A 501 -18.20 -9.73 -12.54
N GLU A 502 -17.56 -9.90 -11.39
CA GLU A 502 -17.26 -8.77 -10.50
C GLU A 502 -15.98 -8.03 -10.90
N ILE A 503 -15.00 -8.74 -11.49
CA ILE A 503 -13.65 -8.21 -11.78
C ILE A 503 -13.35 -8.34 -13.26
N ILE A 504 -13.11 -7.22 -13.93
CA ILE A 504 -12.85 -7.16 -15.37
C ILE A 504 -11.55 -6.39 -15.62
N THR A 505 -10.62 -6.99 -16.36
CA THR A 505 -9.39 -6.34 -16.82
C THR A 505 -9.22 -6.49 -18.33
N LEU A 506 -9.26 -5.38 -19.05
CA LEU A 506 -9.04 -5.30 -20.49
C LEU A 506 -7.74 -4.54 -20.73
N ASN A 507 -6.78 -5.16 -21.44
CA ASN A 507 -5.53 -4.52 -21.80
C ASN A 507 -5.23 -4.73 -23.28
N SER A 508 -4.96 -3.66 -24.03
CA SER A 508 -4.62 -3.76 -25.47
C SER A 508 -5.73 -4.43 -26.29
N VAL A 509 -6.99 -4.27 -25.87
CA VAL A 509 -8.18 -4.81 -26.54
C VAL A 509 -8.66 -3.83 -27.62
N THR A 510 -8.82 -4.30 -28.85
CA THR A 510 -9.27 -3.48 -29.98
C THR A 510 -10.64 -3.95 -30.44
N LEU A 511 -11.67 -3.11 -30.32
CA LEU A 511 -13.00 -3.40 -30.85
C LEU A 511 -13.05 -3.05 -32.33
N ARG A 512 -13.61 -3.94 -33.15
CA ARG A 512 -13.75 -3.72 -34.59
C ARG A 512 -14.88 -2.73 -34.90
N GLU A 513 -15.03 -2.35 -36.16
CA GLU A 513 -16.11 -1.46 -36.59
C GLU A 513 -17.47 -1.98 -36.12
N ASN A 514 -18.33 -1.05 -35.65
CA ASN A 514 -19.66 -1.35 -35.08
C ASN A 514 -19.65 -2.29 -33.86
N SER A 515 -18.48 -2.53 -33.26
CA SER A 515 -18.34 -3.38 -32.07
C SER A 515 -18.31 -2.54 -30.79
N LYS A 516 -18.82 -3.10 -29.70
CA LYS A 516 -19.00 -2.39 -28.43
C LYS A 516 -18.96 -3.36 -27.25
N ILE A 517 -18.38 -2.96 -26.12
CA ILE A 517 -18.49 -3.71 -24.85
C ILE A 517 -19.39 -2.93 -23.88
N VAL A 518 -20.38 -3.60 -23.30
CA VAL A 518 -21.36 -3.02 -22.37
C VAL A 518 -21.19 -3.58 -20.96
N PHE A 519 -20.94 -2.69 -19.99
CA PHE A 519 -20.73 -3.05 -18.59
C PHE A 519 -22.02 -2.92 -17.77
N SER A 520 -22.09 -3.71 -16.71
CA SER A 520 -23.17 -3.70 -15.72
C SER A 520 -22.76 -2.91 -14.47
N LYS A 521 -23.74 -2.32 -13.78
CA LYS A 521 -23.57 -1.66 -12.47
C LYS A 521 -22.99 -2.59 -11.39
N THR A 522 -23.19 -3.90 -11.54
CA THR A 522 -22.73 -4.95 -10.62
C THR A 522 -21.24 -5.28 -10.77
N ASN A 523 -20.61 -4.87 -11.88
CA ASN A 523 -19.18 -5.05 -12.05
C ASN A 523 -18.45 -4.11 -11.06
N LYS A 524 -17.79 -4.71 -10.06
CA LYS A 524 -17.17 -3.98 -8.94
C LYS A 524 -15.83 -3.38 -9.35
N THR A 525 -15.03 -4.11 -10.11
CA THR A 525 -13.70 -3.68 -10.57
C THR A 525 -13.63 -3.72 -12.09
N ILE A 526 -13.40 -2.58 -12.73
CA ILE A 526 -13.25 -2.45 -14.18
C ILE A 526 -11.93 -1.74 -14.47
N LYS A 527 -11.02 -2.41 -15.16
CA LYS A 527 -9.75 -1.84 -15.59
C LYS A 527 -9.62 -1.96 -17.10
N ILE A 528 -9.56 -0.84 -17.81
CA ILE A 528 -9.42 -0.77 -19.27
C ILE A 528 -8.13 0.01 -19.55
N THR A 529 -7.18 -0.60 -20.25
CA THR A 529 -5.84 -0.02 -20.50
C THR A 529 -5.43 -0.27 -21.93
N ASN A 530 -4.93 0.76 -22.61
CA ASN A 530 -4.45 0.67 -24.00
C ASN A 530 -5.47 0.08 -24.99
N CYS A 531 -6.77 0.25 -24.73
CA CYS A 531 -7.81 -0.33 -25.56
C CYS A 531 -8.32 0.67 -26.59
N ALA A 532 -8.81 0.18 -27.72
CA ALA A 532 -9.38 1.02 -28.78
C ALA A 532 -10.82 0.57 -29.13
N GLY A 533 -11.73 1.52 -29.35
CA GLY A 533 -13.12 1.26 -29.72
C GLY A 533 -14.15 1.73 -28.68
N VAL A 534 -15.42 1.30 -28.82
CA VAL A 534 -16.55 1.79 -28.01
C VAL A 534 -16.82 0.96 -26.74
N PHE A 535 -16.75 1.57 -25.57
CA PHE A 535 -16.99 0.98 -24.25
C PHE A 535 -18.15 1.70 -23.55
N ASP A 536 -19.25 0.99 -23.28
CA ASP A 536 -20.44 1.54 -22.61
C ASP A 536 -20.32 1.46 -21.09
N LEU A 537 -19.93 2.57 -20.48
CA LEU A 537 -19.83 2.71 -19.02
C LEU A 537 -21.01 3.52 -18.47
N ARG A 538 -22.17 3.57 -19.13
CA ARG A 538 -23.32 4.37 -18.66
C ARG A 538 -23.78 4.00 -17.25
N GLU A 539 -23.77 2.71 -16.91
CA GLU A 539 -24.13 2.22 -15.58
C GLU A 539 -23.05 2.49 -14.51
N ASN A 540 -21.82 2.86 -14.89
CA ASN A 540 -20.68 3.04 -13.99
C ASN A 540 -20.13 4.48 -13.94
N LEU A 541 -20.26 5.26 -15.01
CA LEU A 541 -19.78 6.63 -15.19
C LEU A 541 -20.82 7.55 -15.88
N GLY A 542 -22.00 7.05 -16.23
CA GLY A 542 -23.04 7.83 -16.90
C GLY A 542 -22.78 8.10 -18.38
N VAL A 543 -21.73 7.52 -18.98
CA VAL A 543 -21.30 7.85 -20.35
C VAL A 543 -20.76 6.63 -21.10
N GLU A 544 -20.86 6.70 -22.43
CA GLU A 544 -20.24 5.76 -23.38
C GLU A 544 -18.96 6.37 -23.95
N PHE A 545 -17.88 5.60 -23.99
CA PHE A 545 -16.56 6.06 -24.39
C PHE A 545 -16.12 5.46 -25.72
N HIS A 546 -15.63 6.30 -26.62
CA HIS A 546 -14.76 5.85 -27.71
C HIS A 546 -13.30 6.00 -27.24
N LEU A 547 -12.64 4.89 -26.93
CA LEU A 547 -11.27 4.89 -26.42
C LEU A 547 -10.23 4.75 -27.54
N GLU A 548 -9.07 5.36 -27.32
CA GLU A 548 -7.85 5.19 -28.13
C GLU A 548 -6.77 4.41 -27.34
N GLU A 549 -5.77 3.85 -28.03
CA GLU A 549 -4.76 2.94 -27.45
C GLU A 549 -3.86 3.55 -26.36
N ASN A 550 -3.94 4.85 -26.09
CA ASN A 550 -3.22 5.51 -24.99
C ASN A 550 -4.11 5.78 -23.77
N MET A 551 -5.41 5.50 -23.86
CA MET A 551 -6.38 5.79 -22.81
C MET A 551 -6.39 4.72 -21.73
N LYS A 552 -6.70 5.14 -20.50
CA LYS A 552 -6.89 4.24 -19.36
C LYS A 552 -8.11 4.65 -18.53
N ILE A 553 -8.87 3.64 -18.13
CA ILE A 553 -9.98 3.76 -17.17
C ILE A 553 -9.79 2.70 -16.08
N ASP A 554 -9.90 3.09 -14.82
CA ASP A 554 -9.86 2.19 -13.66
C ASP A 554 -11.00 2.59 -12.71
N ILE A 555 -11.90 1.65 -12.43
CA ILE A 555 -13.04 1.83 -11.52
C ILE A 555 -12.97 0.69 -10.51
N ALA A 556 -12.87 1.01 -9.22
CA ALA A 556 -12.79 0.03 -8.15
C ALA A 556 -13.81 0.34 -7.05
N LYS A 557 -14.77 -0.57 -6.86
CA LYS A 557 -15.76 -0.57 -5.78
C LYS A 557 -15.38 -1.60 -4.72
N TYR A 558 -15.16 -1.16 -3.49
CA TYR A 558 -14.79 -2.06 -2.39
C TYR A 558 -16.06 -2.45 -1.59
N SER A 559 -16.47 -3.72 -1.62
CA SER A 559 -17.65 -4.21 -0.87
C SER A 559 -17.34 -4.67 0.56
N ASP A 560 -16.12 -5.18 0.80
CA ASP A 560 -15.90 -6.09 1.94
C ASP A 560 -15.55 -5.40 3.26
N VAL A 561 -15.19 -4.12 3.25
CA VAL A 561 -14.65 -3.42 4.45
C VAL A 561 -15.37 -2.12 4.73
N ILE A 562 -15.72 -1.35 3.69
CA ILE A 562 -16.50 -0.12 3.82
C ILE A 562 -17.52 -0.17 2.68
N PRO A 563 -18.81 -0.41 2.96
CA PRO A 563 -19.80 -0.43 1.91
C PRO A 563 -19.80 0.93 1.19
N ASN A 564 -19.76 0.89 -0.14
CA ASN A 564 -19.93 2.03 -1.05
C ASN A 564 -18.74 3.01 -1.16
N VAL A 565 -17.50 2.51 -1.16
CA VAL A 565 -16.34 3.31 -1.57
C VAL A 565 -15.98 2.97 -3.02
N CYS A 566 -16.20 3.93 -3.93
CA CYS A 566 -15.79 3.84 -5.33
C CYS A 566 -14.63 4.80 -5.64
N ASN A 567 -13.56 4.27 -6.22
CA ASN A 567 -12.41 5.03 -6.71
C ASN A 567 -12.37 4.98 -8.24
N ILE A 568 -12.20 6.15 -8.87
CA ILE A 568 -12.16 6.28 -10.33
C ILE A 568 -10.82 6.89 -10.75
N THR A 569 -10.15 6.30 -11.74
CA THR A 569 -8.95 6.85 -12.38
C THR A 569 -9.13 6.88 -13.90
N LEU A 570 -8.94 8.05 -14.50
CA LEU A 570 -9.08 8.28 -15.94
C LEU A 570 -7.78 8.90 -16.45
N CYS A 571 -7.13 8.30 -17.45
CA CYS A 571 -5.91 8.82 -18.06
C CYS A 571 -6.02 8.97 -19.57
N ASN A 572 -5.54 10.09 -20.11
CA ASN A 572 -5.53 10.45 -21.53
C ASN A 572 -6.92 10.46 -22.18
N VAL A 573 -7.99 10.69 -21.42
CA VAL A 573 -9.37 10.59 -21.91
C VAL A 573 -9.88 11.94 -22.44
N HIS A 574 -10.72 11.90 -23.48
CA HIS A 574 -11.41 13.07 -24.02
C HIS A 574 -12.91 12.94 -23.80
N PHE A 575 -13.54 13.94 -23.17
CA PHE A 575 -14.99 13.94 -22.96
C PHE A 575 -15.67 14.89 -23.93
N GLU A 576 -16.65 14.38 -24.68
CA GLU A 576 -17.49 15.20 -25.56
C GLU A 576 -18.80 15.64 -24.88
N HIS A 577 -19.13 15.00 -23.76
CA HIS A 577 -20.39 15.18 -23.04
C HIS A 577 -20.15 15.31 -21.54
N ASN A 578 -21.09 15.93 -20.83
CA ASN A 578 -21.04 16.03 -19.38
C ASN A 578 -20.98 14.63 -18.75
N ILE A 579 -20.16 14.49 -17.72
CA ILE A 579 -20.02 13.25 -16.96
C ILE A 579 -20.55 13.47 -15.57
N VAL A 580 -21.40 12.57 -15.10
CA VAL A 580 -21.91 12.58 -13.74
C VAL A 580 -21.26 11.43 -12.98
N LEU A 581 -20.47 11.75 -11.97
CA LEU A 581 -19.84 10.72 -11.15
C LEU A 581 -20.89 9.98 -10.32
N PRO A 582 -20.73 8.66 -10.11
CA PRO A 582 -21.60 7.87 -9.23
C PRO A 582 -21.69 8.44 -7.80
N GLU A 583 -22.83 8.26 -7.14
CA GLU A 583 -23.06 8.73 -5.76
C GLU A 583 -22.11 8.11 -4.71
N ASP A 584 -21.54 6.94 -5.01
CA ASP A 584 -20.58 6.22 -4.17
C ASP A 584 -19.10 6.59 -4.47
N CYS A 585 -18.84 7.52 -5.40
CA CYS A 585 -17.46 7.89 -5.75
C CYS A 585 -16.86 8.85 -4.72
N THR A 586 -15.93 8.34 -3.92
CA THR A 586 -15.22 9.08 -2.86
C THR A 586 -13.91 9.72 -3.33
N SER A 587 -13.28 9.16 -4.35
CA SER A 587 -11.98 9.59 -4.86
C SER A 587 -11.91 9.51 -6.38
N ILE A 588 -11.38 10.57 -7.01
CA ILE A 588 -11.16 10.61 -8.46
C ILE A 588 -9.75 11.08 -8.82
N VAL A 589 -9.15 10.41 -9.80
CA VAL A 589 -7.86 10.75 -10.39
C VAL A 589 -8.04 11.00 -11.89
N LEU A 590 -7.69 12.20 -12.36
CA LEU A 590 -7.80 12.64 -13.74
C LEU A 590 -6.40 13.00 -14.26
N SER A 591 -5.89 12.30 -15.27
CA SER A 591 -4.56 12.56 -15.83
C SER A 591 -4.65 12.77 -17.33
N SER A 592 -4.13 13.87 -17.86
CA SER A 592 -4.22 14.20 -19.29
C SER A 592 -5.65 14.16 -19.85
N VAL A 593 -6.64 14.54 -19.04
CA VAL A 593 -8.05 14.55 -19.43
C VAL A 593 -8.36 15.88 -20.12
N MET A 594 -9.05 15.84 -21.26
CA MET A 594 -9.45 17.05 -21.99
C MET A 594 -10.97 17.10 -22.18
N VAL A 595 -11.56 18.27 -21.91
CA VAL A 595 -12.99 18.55 -22.11
C VAL A 595 -13.17 19.86 -22.89
N PRO A 596 -14.14 19.94 -23.82
CA PRO A 596 -14.58 21.20 -24.40
C PRO A 596 -15.10 22.17 -23.34
N GLU A 597 -15.10 23.47 -23.63
CA GLU A 597 -15.47 24.54 -22.68
C GLU A 597 -16.87 24.39 -22.05
N ASN A 598 -17.80 23.76 -22.78
CA ASN A 598 -19.19 23.55 -22.38
C ASN A 598 -19.44 22.20 -21.69
N VAL A 599 -18.38 21.39 -21.52
CA VAL A 599 -18.46 20.06 -20.93
C VAL A 599 -17.93 20.08 -19.50
N LEU A 600 -18.69 19.48 -18.59
CA LEU A 600 -18.43 19.47 -17.16
C LEU A 600 -18.29 18.04 -16.64
N VAL A 601 -17.38 17.86 -15.69
CA VAL A 601 -17.34 16.68 -14.82
C VAL A 601 -18.06 17.04 -13.52
N ILE A 602 -19.23 16.44 -13.29
CA ILE A 602 -20.11 16.74 -12.17
C ILE A 602 -19.78 15.81 -11.01
N LEU A 603 -19.32 16.38 -9.90
CA LEU A 603 -18.95 15.67 -8.69
C LEU A 603 -20.20 15.33 -7.85
N ASN A 604 -20.21 14.14 -7.25
CA ASN A 604 -21.24 13.73 -6.30
C ASN A 604 -20.88 14.20 -4.88
N SER A 605 -21.86 14.15 -3.97
CA SER A 605 -21.71 14.65 -2.60
C SER A 605 -20.72 13.88 -1.70
N SER A 606 -20.40 12.63 -2.05
CA SER A 606 -19.45 11.75 -1.35
C SER A 606 -17.99 12.00 -1.75
N CYS A 607 -17.73 12.78 -2.81
CA CYS A 607 -16.38 13.01 -3.32
C CYS A 607 -15.53 13.83 -2.34
N LYS A 608 -14.46 13.22 -1.81
CA LYS A 608 -13.58 13.82 -0.80
C LYS A 608 -12.18 14.13 -1.34
N THR A 609 -11.71 13.34 -2.30
CA THR A 609 -10.34 13.42 -2.81
C THR A 609 -10.33 13.55 -4.32
N ILE A 610 -9.61 14.55 -4.82
CA ILE A 610 -9.48 14.85 -6.25
C ILE A 610 -8.00 15.00 -6.58
N CYS A 611 -7.52 14.26 -7.58
CA CYS A 611 -6.18 14.41 -8.13
C CYS A 611 -6.29 14.69 -9.63
N ILE A 612 -5.69 15.78 -10.10
CA ILE A 612 -5.74 16.20 -11.50
C ILE A 612 -4.31 16.47 -11.97
N SER A 613 -3.91 15.89 -13.09
CA SER A 613 -2.61 16.14 -13.70
C SER A 613 -2.72 16.39 -15.21
N ASN A 614 -1.98 17.37 -15.73
CA ASN A 614 -1.85 17.66 -17.17
C ASN A 614 -3.18 17.81 -17.94
N SER A 615 -4.23 18.34 -17.29
CA SER A 615 -5.61 18.24 -17.79
C SER A 615 -6.24 19.60 -18.15
N ILE A 616 -7.18 19.57 -19.08
CA ILE A 616 -8.06 20.69 -19.47
C ILE A 616 -9.48 20.28 -19.08
N ILE A 617 -9.96 20.72 -17.91
CA ILE A 617 -11.21 20.24 -17.32
C ILE A 617 -11.99 21.36 -16.60
N ALA A 618 -13.31 21.27 -16.62
CA ALA A 618 -14.20 22.03 -15.76
C ALA A 618 -14.96 21.07 -14.84
N LEU A 619 -14.85 21.29 -13.53
CA LEU A 619 -15.44 20.45 -12.48
C LEU A 619 -16.60 21.18 -11.82
N ASP A 620 -17.77 20.56 -11.80
CA ASP A 620 -18.92 21.07 -11.05
C ASP A 620 -18.96 20.46 -9.66
N ALA A 621 -18.62 21.28 -8.67
CA ALA A 621 -18.54 20.90 -7.26
C ALA A 621 -19.75 21.39 -6.45
N ARG A 622 -20.84 21.83 -7.09
CA ARG A 622 -22.04 22.37 -6.40
C ARG A 622 -22.64 21.44 -5.35
N ASN A 623 -22.53 20.13 -5.57
CA ASN A 623 -23.08 19.11 -4.67
C ASN A 623 -22.12 18.68 -3.57
N VAL A 624 -20.88 19.22 -3.55
CA VAL A 624 -19.83 18.83 -2.61
C VAL A 624 -19.67 19.90 -1.55
N GLY A 625 -20.05 19.60 -0.30
CA GLY A 625 -19.94 20.57 0.79
C GLY A 625 -18.48 20.87 1.19
N VAL A 626 -17.68 19.83 1.40
CA VAL A 626 -16.27 19.97 1.76
C VAL A 626 -15.44 18.94 1.01
N ILE A 627 -14.45 19.41 0.24
CA ILE A 627 -13.44 18.55 -0.36
C ILE A 627 -12.28 18.45 0.62
N GLU A 628 -11.92 17.22 1.01
CA GLU A 628 -10.82 16.99 1.95
C GLU A 628 -9.47 17.32 1.30
N THR A 629 -9.22 16.80 0.10
CA THR A 629 -7.95 17.01 -0.61
C THR A 629 -8.13 17.24 -2.11
N ILE A 630 -7.49 18.28 -2.63
CA ILE A 630 -7.31 18.52 -4.06
C ILE A 630 -5.81 18.58 -4.36
N SER A 631 -5.34 17.75 -5.30
CA SER A 631 -3.98 17.77 -5.82
C SER A 631 -3.99 18.10 -7.31
N LEU A 632 -3.33 19.19 -7.70
CA LEU A 632 -3.23 19.66 -9.08
C LEU A 632 -1.77 19.63 -9.53
N GLU A 633 -1.45 18.86 -10.55
CA GLU A 633 -0.14 18.79 -11.18
C GLU A 633 -0.19 19.40 -12.57
N PHE A 634 0.51 20.53 -12.75
CA PHE A 634 0.49 21.27 -14.00
C PHE A 634 1.53 20.73 -14.99
N SER A 635 1.18 20.74 -16.28
CA SER A 635 2.04 20.36 -17.38
C SER A 635 3.14 21.37 -17.60
N THR A 636 4.35 20.87 -17.79
CA THR A 636 5.50 21.68 -18.22
C THR A 636 5.48 21.98 -19.72
N LEU A 637 4.73 21.18 -20.50
CA LEU A 637 4.73 21.19 -21.96
C LEU A 637 3.47 21.80 -22.55
N LYS A 638 2.30 21.54 -21.95
CA LYS A 638 0.99 22.01 -22.43
C LYS A 638 0.40 23.05 -21.47
N SER A 639 -0.56 23.83 -21.96
CA SER A 639 -1.35 24.72 -21.10
C SER A 639 -2.50 23.92 -20.49
N ASP A 640 -2.51 23.78 -19.18
CA ASP A 640 -3.68 23.28 -18.47
C ASP A 640 -4.73 24.39 -18.34
N SER A 641 -5.98 23.97 -18.26
CA SER A 641 -7.10 24.86 -17.95
C SER A 641 -8.03 24.09 -17.02
N ILE A 642 -7.94 24.38 -15.72
CA ILE A 642 -8.70 23.70 -14.68
C ILE A 642 -9.62 24.74 -14.05
N ARG A 643 -10.93 24.49 -14.06
CA ARG A 643 -11.94 25.37 -13.45
C ARG A 643 -12.79 24.59 -12.46
N PHE A 644 -13.04 25.18 -11.28
CA PHE A 644 -13.99 24.65 -10.31
C PHE A 644 -15.23 25.53 -10.27
N ILE A 645 -16.41 24.94 -10.46
CA ILE A 645 -17.68 25.65 -10.43
C ILE A 645 -18.30 25.49 -9.03
N ASN A 646 -18.45 26.62 -8.32
CA ASN A 646 -19.13 26.72 -7.03
C ASN A 646 -18.59 25.79 -5.93
N SER A 647 -17.28 25.63 -5.82
CA SER A 647 -16.70 24.87 -4.70
C SER A 647 -16.74 25.71 -3.41
N GLU A 648 -17.41 25.22 -2.37
CA GLU A 648 -17.51 25.97 -1.12
C GLU A 648 -16.18 25.98 -0.36
N ARG A 649 -15.63 24.81 -0.06
CA ARG A 649 -14.49 24.68 0.81
C ARG A 649 -13.58 23.52 0.43
N VAL A 650 -12.27 23.79 0.50
CA VAL A 650 -11.22 22.76 0.41
C VAL A 650 -10.35 22.78 1.67
N ASN A 651 -10.18 21.62 2.30
CA ASN A 651 -9.31 21.51 3.47
C ASN A 651 -7.83 21.57 3.08
N HIS A 652 -7.41 20.82 2.05
CA HIS A 652 -6.04 20.83 1.54
C HIS A 652 -5.99 20.96 0.02
N LEU A 653 -5.45 22.06 -0.47
CA LEU A 653 -5.16 22.30 -1.88
C LEU A 653 -3.65 22.25 -2.13
N HIS A 654 -3.22 21.30 -2.96
CA HIS A 654 -1.82 21.07 -3.29
C HIS A 654 -1.58 21.31 -4.79
N LEU A 655 -0.67 22.22 -5.11
CA LEU A 655 -0.32 22.62 -6.46
C LEU A 655 1.13 22.24 -6.77
N TYR A 656 1.34 21.51 -7.86
CA TYR A 656 2.65 20.99 -8.29
C TYR A 656 3.06 21.51 -9.66
N LYS A 657 4.37 21.69 -9.88
CA LYS A 657 4.96 21.98 -11.21
C LYS A 657 4.39 23.21 -11.94
N ILE A 658 4.02 24.24 -11.18
CA ILE A 658 3.47 25.47 -11.76
C ILE A 658 4.57 26.21 -12.54
N CYS A 659 4.44 26.27 -13.86
CA CYS A 659 5.37 27.00 -14.73
C CYS A 659 4.69 27.85 -15.81
N ARG A 660 3.35 27.78 -15.91
CA ARG A 660 2.52 28.41 -16.95
C ARG A 660 1.19 28.91 -16.38
N ASN A 661 0.50 29.72 -17.19
CA ASN A 661 -0.87 30.18 -16.98
C ASN A 661 -1.20 30.72 -15.57
N PRO A 662 -0.48 31.76 -15.09
CA PRO A 662 -0.74 32.33 -13.77
C PRO A 662 -2.16 32.89 -13.60
N ALA A 663 -2.78 33.37 -14.69
CA ALA A 663 -4.14 33.92 -14.66
C ALA A 663 -5.17 32.84 -14.32
N MET A 664 -5.08 31.66 -14.94
CA MET A 664 -5.93 30.51 -14.62
C MET A 664 -5.76 30.05 -13.17
N ILE A 665 -4.51 29.91 -12.69
CA ILE A 665 -4.27 29.47 -11.31
C ILE A 665 -4.79 30.50 -10.31
N LYS A 666 -4.65 31.80 -10.62
CA LYS A 666 -5.28 32.86 -9.81
C LYS A 666 -6.79 32.67 -9.75
N SER A 667 -7.44 32.51 -10.90
CA SER A 667 -8.90 32.28 -10.98
C SER A 667 -9.30 31.06 -10.16
N LEU A 668 -8.60 29.95 -10.32
CA LEU A 668 -8.83 28.71 -9.60
C LEU A 668 -8.74 28.89 -8.08
N LEU A 669 -7.76 29.65 -7.59
CA LEU A 669 -7.64 29.95 -6.16
C LEU A 669 -8.78 30.84 -5.64
N THR A 670 -9.35 31.70 -6.49
CA THR A 670 -10.50 32.56 -6.15
C THR A 670 -11.85 31.88 -6.32
N ASP A 671 -11.93 30.75 -7.04
CA ASP A 671 -13.16 29.97 -7.23
C ASP A 671 -13.62 29.30 -5.92
N PHE A 672 -12.73 29.14 -4.95
CA PHE A 672 -13.05 28.60 -3.61
C PHE A 672 -13.45 29.71 -2.65
N LYS A 673 -14.52 29.50 -1.86
CA LYS A 673 -14.88 30.41 -0.76
C LYS A 673 -13.89 30.29 0.41
N GLU A 674 -13.47 29.06 0.73
CA GLU A 674 -12.54 28.78 1.82
C GLU A 674 -11.44 27.79 1.41
N ILE A 675 -10.18 28.15 1.69
CA ILE A 675 -9.02 27.26 1.62
C ILE A 675 -8.38 27.22 3.00
N HIS A 676 -8.23 26.05 3.61
CA HIS A 676 -7.59 25.91 4.93
C HIS A 676 -6.08 25.70 4.85
N HIS A 677 -5.62 24.80 3.97
CA HIS A 677 -4.21 24.53 3.73
C HIS A 677 -3.90 24.67 2.24
N LEU A 678 -3.06 25.62 1.90
CA LEU A 678 -2.50 25.80 0.55
C LEU A 678 -1.04 25.36 0.52
N GLN A 679 -0.70 24.52 -0.45
CA GLN A 679 0.67 24.04 -0.65
C GLN A 679 1.11 24.20 -2.10
N PHE A 680 2.23 24.89 -2.30
CA PHE A 680 2.97 24.95 -3.55
C PHE A 680 4.17 24.01 -3.46
N ASN A 681 4.36 23.15 -4.46
CA ASN A 681 5.49 22.22 -4.51
C ASN A 681 6.06 22.12 -5.91
N ASN A 682 7.21 22.76 -6.11
CA ASN A 682 7.82 22.86 -7.42
C ASN A 682 8.96 21.87 -7.62
N TYR A 683 8.72 20.59 -7.35
CA TYR A 683 9.72 19.54 -7.53
C TYR A 683 9.62 18.91 -8.93
N TYR A 684 10.71 18.98 -9.70
CA TYR A 684 10.83 18.35 -11.03
C TYR A 684 11.77 17.15 -10.98
N VAL A 685 11.37 16.05 -11.61
CA VAL A 685 12.24 14.87 -11.80
C VAL A 685 13.20 15.15 -12.95
N SER A 686 14.46 14.71 -12.87
CA SER A 686 15.48 14.97 -13.88
C SER A 686 15.07 14.58 -15.30
N GLN A 687 14.34 13.47 -15.47
CA GLN A 687 13.88 12.99 -16.79
C GLN A 687 12.97 13.99 -17.52
N GLU A 688 12.17 14.78 -16.79
CA GLU A 688 11.29 15.78 -17.41
C GLU A 688 12.07 16.99 -17.94
N THR A 689 13.26 17.23 -17.39
CA THR A 689 14.09 18.38 -17.77
C THR A 689 14.72 18.21 -19.13
N ASP A 690 14.95 16.98 -19.58
CA ASP A 690 15.52 16.68 -20.91
C ASP A 690 14.49 16.92 -22.03
N LEU A 691 13.25 16.45 -21.84
CA LEU A 691 12.15 16.68 -22.79
C LEU A 691 11.84 18.18 -22.96
N PHE A 692 12.02 18.96 -21.89
CA PHE A 692 11.77 20.39 -21.93
C PHE A 692 12.82 21.18 -22.72
N ILE A 693 14.08 20.72 -22.79
CA ILE A 693 15.13 21.37 -23.60
C ILE A 693 14.74 21.35 -25.08
N THR A 694 14.35 20.17 -25.56
CA THR A 694 13.94 19.98 -26.94
C THR A 694 12.78 20.91 -27.31
N PHE A 695 11.88 21.19 -26.36
CA PHE A 695 10.78 22.12 -26.54
C PHE A 695 11.19 23.60 -26.50
N LEU A 696 12.24 23.96 -25.75
CA LEU A 696 12.71 25.35 -25.64
C LEU A 696 13.46 25.84 -26.87
N ASP A 697 14.16 24.95 -27.58
CA ASP A 697 14.85 25.30 -28.83
C ASP A 697 13.87 25.76 -29.92
N ASP A 698 12.59 25.38 -29.81
CA ASP A 698 11.48 26.00 -30.55
C ASP A 698 11.13 27.39 -29.95
N SER A 699 12.00 28.35 -30.28
CA SER A 699 12.06 29.75 -29.84
C SER A 699 10.77 30.61 -29.99
N HIS A 700 9.67 30.05 -30.50
CA HIS A 700 8.38 30.73 -30.65
C HIS A 700 7.46 30.62 -29.42
N SER A 701 7.79 29.79 -28.42
CA SER A 701 6.89 29.49 -27.28
C SER A 701 6.75 30.61 -26.21
N LEU A 702 7.44 31.74 -26.36
CA LEU A 702 7.31 32.89 -25.44
C LEU A 702 6.05 33.76 -25.69
N SER A 703 5.35 33.59 -26.81
CA SER A 703 4.06 34.25 -27.08
C SER A 703 2.91 33.70 -26.21
N LEU A 704 3.09 32.56 -25.53
CA LEU A 704 2.05 31.97 -24.67
C LEU A 704 1.76 32.78 -23.37
N PHE A 705 2.35 33.98 -23.23
CA PHE A 705 2.13 34.90 -22.13
C PHE A 705 1.39 36.17 -22.57
N ASP A 706 0.69 36.17 -23.71
CA ASP A 706 0.03 37.36 -24.27
C ASP A 706 -0.94 38.07 -23.30
N GLU A 707 -1.42 37.40 -22.24
CA GLU A 707 -2.25 37.99 -21.18
C GLU A 707 -1.49 38.57 -19.98
N VAL A 708 -0.18 38.31 -19.86
CA VAL A 708 0.62 38.79 -18.72
C VAL A 708 1.31 40.10 -19.12
N SER A 709 1.28 41.09 -18.22
CA SER A 709 1.88 42.41 -18.46
C SER A 709 3.26 42.32 -19.13
N ASN A 710 3.51 43.17 -20.13
CA ASN A 710 4.82 43.31 -20.80
C ASN A 710 5.98 43.42 -19.79
N ASP A 711 5.72 43.97 -18.61
CA ASP A 711 6.68 44.06 -17.51
C ASP A 711 7.14 42.69 -17.01
N PHE A 712 6.23 41.72 -16.87
CA PHE A 712 6.54 40.36 -16.44
C PHE A 712 7.39 39.62 -17.47
N ILE A 713 7.05 39.73 -18.76
CA ILE A 713 7.83 39.13 -19.85
C ILE A 713 9.22 39.77 -19.91
N SER A 714 9.31 41.10 -19.76
CA SER A 714 10.60 41.80 -19.74
C SER A 714 11.48 41.35 -18.58
N PHE A 715 10.88 41.14 -17.40
CA PHE A 715 11.56 40.65 -16.20
C PHE A 715 12.07 39.22 -16.39
N LEU A 716 11.24 38.31 -16.93
CA LEU A 716 11.64 36.94 -17.26
C LEU A 716 12.82 36.93 -18.24
N LYS A 717 12.72 37.68 -19.34
CA LYS A 717 13.79 37.77 -20.35
C LYS A 717 15.09 38.27 -19.73
N LYS A 718 15.04 39.32 -18.92
CA LYS A 718 16.23 39.89 -18.25
C LYS A 718 16.85 38.92 -17.24
N THR A 719 16.02 38.21 -16.48
CA THR A 719 16.49 37.27 -15.46
C THR A 719 17.12 36.03 -16.11
N CYS A 720 16.46 35.46 -17.12
CA CYS A 720 16.94 34.27 -17.82
C CYS A 720 18.15 34.53 -18.74
N ALA A 721 18.26 35.71 -19.37
CA ALA A 721 19.38 36.01 -20.28
C ALA A 721 20.74 36.16 -19.58
N SER A 722 20.75 36.33 -18.26
CA SER A 722 21.96 36.69 -17.49
C SER A 722 22.79 35.50 -16.98
N GLN A 723 22.32 34.26 -17.13
CA GLN A 723 23.04 33.07 -16.64
C GLN A 723 22.96 31.90 -17.63
N PRO A 724 24.09 31.29 -18.03
CA PRO A 724 24.09 29.99 -18.70
C PRO A 724 23.65 28.93 -17.67
N CYS A 725 22.36 28.58 -17.72
CA CYS A 725 21.74 27.67 -16.77
C CYS A 725 21.58 26.28 -17.40
N SER A 726 21.69 25.23 -16.57
CA SER A 726 21.16 23.92 -16.92
C SER A 726 19.64 24.02 -17.16
N SER A 727 19.11 23.11 -17.97
CA SER A 727 17.67 23.00 -18.27
C SER A 727 16.78 22.96 -17.04
N SER A 728 17.17 22.16 -16.06
CA SER A 728 16.51 22.06 -14.75
C SER A 728 16.42 23.42 -14.07
N SER A 729 17.52 24.17 -14.01
CA SER A 729 17.59 25.49 -13.38
C SER A 729 16.64 26.49 -14.03
N TYR A 730 16.47 26.42 -15.35
CA TYR A 730 15.53 27.29 -16.07
C TYR A 730 14.07 27.04 -15.67
N LEU A 731 13.64 25.77 -15.58
CA LEU A 731 12.29 25.43 -15.12
C LEU A 731 12.02 25.94 -13.70
N TYR A 732 12.97 25.74 -12.78
CA TYR A 732 12.88 26.28 -11.42
C TYR A 732 12.76 27.81 -11.43
N MET A 733 13.60 28.52 -12.20
CA MET A 733 13.53 29.97 -12.32
C MET A 733 12.18 30.43 -12.84
N ARG A 734 11.69 29.86 -13.94
CA ARG A 734 10.40 30.19 -14.54
C ARG A 734 9.26 29.99 -13.55
N SER A 735 9.21 28.82 -12.91
CA SER A 735 8.23 28.53 -11.86
C SER A 735 8.31 29.50 -10.69
N ASN A 736 9.51 29.90 -10.25
CA ASN A 736 9.63 30.90 -9.19
C ASN A 736 8.93 32.19 -9.57
N VAL A 737 9.18 32.70 -10.78
CA VAL A 737 8.59 33.97 -11.22
C VAL A 737 7.06 33.85 -11.33
N VAL A 738 6.56 32.76 -11.93
CA VAL A 738 5.11 32.52 -12.08
C VAL A 738 4.43 32.38 -10.72
N ILE A 739 4.98 31.59 -9.81
CA ILE A 739 4.40 31.38 -8.47
C ILE A 739 4.44 32.68 -7.66
N ASN A 740 5.51 33.47 -7.74
CA ASN A 740 5.54 34.76 -7.06
C ASN A 740 4.49 35.73 -7.59
N TYR A 741 4.23 35.73 -8.90
CA TYR A 741 3.16 36.52 -9.47
C TYR A 741 1.78 36.07 -8.96
N ILE A 742 1.53 34.75 -8.91
CA ILE A 742 0.28 34.18 -8.36
C ILE A 742 0.12 34.57 -6.89
N LEU A 743 1.16 34.41 -6.08
CA LEU A 743 1.15 34.78 -4.66
C LEU A 743 0.84 36.27 -4.48
N ASN A 744 1.49 37.16 -5.23
CA ASN A 744 1.27 38.60 -5.13
C ASN A 744 -0.20 38.97 -5.39
N ALA A 745 -0.79 38.32 -6.39
CA ALA A 745 -2.16 38.54 -6.77
C ALA A 745 -3.16 37.91 -5.79
N PHE A 746 -2.89 36.71 -5.28
CA PHE A 746 -3.82 35.94 -4.46
C PHE A 746 -3.82 36.32 -2.98
N LEU A 747 -2.68 36.66 -2.38
CA LEU A 747 -2.57 36.84 -0.92
C LEU A 747 -3.41 38.02 -0.38
N ASN A 748 -3.87 38.93 -1.24
CA ASN A 748 -4.76 40.03 -0.89
C ASN A 748 -6.26 39.69 -1.00
N GLU A 749 -6.61 38.54 -1.60
CA GLU A 749 -7.98 38.11 -1.81
C GLU A 749 -8.65 37.66 -0.50
N SER A 750 -9.98 37.69 -0.43
CA SER A 750 -10.72 37.28 0.78
C SER A 750 -10.49 35.81 1.13
N THR A 751 -10.41 34.93 0.14
CA THR A 751 -10.16 33.50 0.31
C THR A 751 -8.81 33.23 0.99
N ALA A 752 -7.78 34.03 0.69
CA ALA A 752 -6.47 33.87 1.34
C ALA A 752 -6.54 34.10 2.86
N LYS A 753 -7.47 34.92 3.33
CA LYS A 753 -7.67 35.20 4.77
C LYS A 753 -8.25 34.01 5.53
N THR A 754 -8.83 33.01 4.86
CA THR A 754 -9.37 31.80 5.52
C THR A 754 -8.29 30.76 5.80
N MET A 755 -7.10 30.90 5.20
CA MET A 755 -6.01 29.95 5.31
C MET A 755 -5.45 29.88 6.73
N LYS A 756 -5.29 28.65 7.23
CA LYS A 756 -4.58 28.33 8.47
C LYS A 756 -3.15 27.89 8.21
N LYS A 757 -2.89 27.31 7.04
CA LYS A 757 -1.59 26.74 6.67
C LYS A 757 -1.20 27.11 5.25
N LEU A 758 0.03 27.59 5.09
CA LEU A 758 0.64 27.92 3.80
C LEU A 758 2.03 27.29 3.73
N GLU A 759 2.26 26.46 2.72
CA GLU A 759 3.57 25.84 2.46
C GLU A 759 4.03 26.14 1.03
N ILE A 760 5.23 26.68 0.90
CA ILE A 760 5.85 27.06 -0.37
C ILE A 760 7.19 26.32 -0.49
N LYS A 761 7.14 25.14 -1.09
CA LYS A 761 8.27 24.21 -1.23
C LYS A 761 8.96 24.38 -2.58
N ASP A 762 10.28 24.43 -2.55
CA ASP A 762 11.16 24.51 -3.74
C ASP A 762 10.90 25.75 -4.63
N VAL A 763 10.42 26.85 -4.03
CA VAL A 763 10.16 28.13 -4.69
C VAL A 763 10.85 29.26 -3.94
N PHE A 764 11.57 30.13 -4.65
CA PHE A 764 12.18 31.33 -4.08
C PHE A 764 11.15 32.44 -3.90
N VAL A 765 10.71 32.69 -2.67
CA VAL A 765 9.75 33.77 -2.39
C VAL A 765 10.44 35.15 -2.41
N SER A 766 9.85 36.07 -3.19
CA SER A 766 10.30 37.45 -3.36
C SER A 766 10.00 38.33 -2.14
N VAL A 767 10.76 39.42 -2.00
CA VAL A 767 10.55 40.41 -0.92
C VAL A 767 9.16 41.02 -0.95
N ASP A 768 8.58 41.25 -2.14
CA ASP A 768 7.26 41.87 -2.26
C ASP A 768 6.14 40.96 -1.74
N ASN A 769 6.23 39.65 -2.01
CA ASN A 769 5.28 38.68 -1.45
C ASN A 769 5.37 38.56 0.06
N CYS A 770 6.58 38.66 0.63
CA CYS A 770 6.74 38.69 2.08
C CYS A 770 5.93 39.83 2.71
N LYS A 771 5.88 41.02 2.09
CA LYS A 771 5.13 42.18 2.61
C LYS A 771 3.62 41.95 2.71
N LEU A 772 3.08 40.93 2.02
CA LEU A 772 1.65 40.62 2.02
C LEU A 772 1.24 39.65 3.14
N PHE A 773 2.16 38.86 3.68
CA PHE A 773 1.87 37.91 4.75
C PHE A 773 1.21 38.50 6.01
N PRO A 774 1.44 39.76 6.44
CA PRO A 774 0.74 40.34 7.57
C PRO A 774 -0.78 40.40 7.42
N ALA A 775 -1.30 40.36 6.19
CA ALA A 775 -2.73 40.36 5.89
C ALA A 775 -3.41 39.00 6.19
N LEU A 776 -2.63 37.92 6.31
CA LEU A 776 -3.12 36.55 6.54
C LEU A 776 -3.37 36.32 8.04
N CYS A 777 -4.34 37.04 8.60
CA CYS A 777 -4.57 37.05 10.06
C CYS A 777 -4.92 35.68 10.65
N ASN A 778 -5.44 34.73 9.86
CA ASN A 778 -5.78 33.38 10.36
C ASN A 778 -4.65 32.35 10.17
N LEU A 779 -3.52 32.75 9.56
CA LEU A 779 -2.43 31.83 9.27
C LEU A 779 -1.69 31.45 10.56
N GLU A 780 -1.68 30.17 10.87
CA GLU A 780 -1.01 29.59 12.04
C GLU A 780 0.30 28.89 11.67
N ILE A 781 0.41 28.41 10.42
CA ILE A 781 1.56 27.64 9.93
C ILE A 781 2.05 28.23 8.61
N LEU A 782 3.33 28.59 8.56
CA LEU A 782 4.01 29.10 7.37
C LEU A 782 5.29 28.30 7.11
N GLY A 783 5.35 27.64 5.97
CA GLY A 783 6.56 27.01 5.45
C GLY A 783 7.06 27.72 4.20
N VAL A 784 8.23 28.36 4.26
CA VAL A 784 8.87 29.03 3.10
C VAL A 784 10.29 28.50 2.97
N PHE A 785 10.50 27.54 2.08
CA PHE A 785 11.72 26.73 2.06
C PHE A 785 12.88 27.40 1.33
N ARG A 786 12.62 28.43 0.51
CA ARG A 786 13.61 29.27 -0.18
C ARG A 786 13.11 30.71 -0.26
N MET A 787 13.99 31.68 -0.07
CA MET A 787 13.61 33.10 -0.09
C MET A 787 14.78 33.99 -0.47
N GLU A 788 14.46 35.16 -1.01
CA GLU A 788 15.45 36.18 -1.38
C GLU A 788 16.07 36.86 -0.15
N SER A 789 15.25 37.14 0.87
CA SER A 789 15.71 37.80 2.10
C SER A 789 14.97 37.30 3.33
N VAL A 790 15.69 36.59 4.20
CA VAL A 790 15.14 36.09 5.47
C VAL A 790 14.74 37.25 6.39
N MET A 791 15.49 38.35 6.37
CA MET A 791 15.16 39.54 7.16
C MET A 791 13.80 40.12 6.76
N GLN A 792 13.52 40.20 5.46
CA GLN A 792 12.23 40.70 4.96
C GLN A 792 11.08 39.76 5.31
N LEU A 793 11.29 38.45 5.28
CA LEU A 793 10.30 37.49 5.76
C LEU A 793 9.97 37.72 7.24
N LEU A 794 10.99 37.79 8.10
CA LEU A 794 10.82 37.96 9.55
C LEU A 794 10.12 39.27 9.93
N HIS A 795 10.36 40.36 9.19
CA HIS A 795 9.69 41.64 9.41
C HIS A 795 8.19 41.56 9.10
N ASN A 796 7.80 40.73 8.13
CA ASN A 796 6.46 40.69 7.59
C ASN A 796 5.70 39.40 7.93
N LEU A 797 6.02 38.72 9.04
CA LEU A 797 5.29 37.52 9.42
C LEU A 797 3.82 37.84 9.81
N PRO A 798 2.88 36.91 9.58
CA PRO A 798 1.50 37.03 10.04
C PRO A 798 1.38 37.10 11.57
N PRO A 799 0.39 37.83 12.12
CA PRO A 799 0.29 38.08 13.55
C PRO A 799 -0.03 36.84 14.41
N ASN A 800 -0.78 35.88 13.86
CA ASN A 800 -1.21 34.68 14.58
C ASN A 800 -0.36 33.45 14.25
N LEU A 801 0.80 33.68 13.60
CA LEU A 801 1.69 32.61 13.20
C LEU A 801 2.29 31.92 14.42
N LYS A 802 2.19 30.59 14.45
CA LYS A 802 2.73 29.76 15.51
C LYS A 802 3.91 28.89 15.05
N ILE A 803 3.89 28.39 13.80
CA ILE A 803 5.02 27.68 13.15
C ILE A 803 5.59 28.54 12.03
N LEU A 804 6.92 28.65 12.05
CA LEU A 804 7.69 29.07 10.90
C LEU A 804 8.70 27.99 10.51
N ASN A 805 8.61 27.51 9.27
CA ASN A 805 9.59 26.59 8.70
C ASN A 805 10.27 27.25 7.51
N ILE A 806 11.55 27.60 7.68
CA ILE A 806 12.38 28.23 6.65
C ILE A 806 13.57 27.39 6.23
N ALA A 807 13.61 26.14 6.68
CA ALA A 807 14.66 25.21 6.31
C ALA A 807 14.41 24.64 4.90
N GLY A 808 15.43 24.61 4.05
CA GLY A 808 15.41 24.05 2.70
C GLY A 808 15.66 22.54 2.66
N LYS A 809 15.36 21.90 1.52
CA LYS A 809 15.75 20.49 1.30
C LYS A 809 17.28 20.36 1.22
N PHE A 810 17.80 19.18 1.56
CA PHE A 810 19.24 18.84 1.47
C PHE A 810 19.83 18.95 0.06
N ASP A 811 18.98 18.99 -0.97
CA ASP A 811 19.41 18.91 -2.36
C ASP A 811 19.90 20.28 -2.88
N ARG A 812 21.23 20.47 -2.85
CA ARG A 812 21.95 21.72 -3.18
C ARG A 812 22.15 21.94 -4.69
N THR A 813 21.37 21.30 -5.56
CA THR A 813 21.54 21.40 -7.02
C THR A 813 21.48 22.84 -7.55
N VAL A 814 20.89 23.78 -6.81
CA VAL A 814 20.90 25.22 -7.14
C VAL A 814 21.87 25.96 -6.20
N ASN A 815 23.08 26.23 -6.71
CA ASN A 815 24.26 26.77 -6.00
C ASN A 815 24.13 28.21 -5.43
N GLN A 816 22.93 28.74 -5.18
CA GLN A 816 22.82 30.07 -4.57
C GLN A 816 22.84 29.96 -3.03
N PRO A 817 23.90 30.43 -2.36
CA PRO A 817 23.94 30.43 -0.90
C PRO A 817 22.86 31.40 -0.37
N ILE A 818 21.98 30.90 0.49
CA ILE A 818 20.98 31.72 1.19
C ILE A 818 21.75 32.65 2.14
N GLN A 819 21.62 33.96 1.94
CA GLN A 819 22.23 34.95 2.84
C GLN A 819 21.33 35.16 4.06
N TYR A 820 21.70 34.58 5.19
CA TYR A 820 20.98 34.74 6.46
C TYR A 820 21.38 36.00 7.25
N LEU A 821 21.91 37.05 6.63
CA LEU A 821 22.40 38.22 7.37
C LEU A 821 21.23 39.06 7.93
N ILE A 822 21.03 39.02 9.24
CA ILE A 822 20.03 39.85 9.94
C ILE A 822 20.71 41.06 10.58
N ARG A 823 20.23 42.27 10.24
CA ARG A 823 20.71 43.53 10.85
C ARG A 823 19.84 43.90 12.05
N PRO A 824 20.39 43.99 13.29
CA PRO A 824 19.60 44.22 14.50
C PRO A 824 18.82 45.53 14.53
N SER A 825 19.28 46.58 13.83
CA SER A 825 18.65 47.91 13.86
C SER A 825 17.30 48.02 13.13
N VAL A 826 16.86 46.97 12.44
CA VAL A 826 15.71 47.01 11.51
C VAL A 826 14.51 46.20 12.03
N LEU A 827 14.62 45.54 13.19
CA LEU A 827 13.59 44.63 13.69
C LEU A 827 12.62 45.36 14.64
N VAL A 828 11.39 45.60 14.20
CA VAL A 828 10.41 46.45 14.92
C VAL A 828 9.24 45.64 15.52
N ARG A 829 8.92 44.45 15.00
CA ARG A 829 7.71 43.70 15.41
C ARG A 829 8.05 42.40 16.16
N LEU A 830 7.51 42.27 17.37
CA LEU A 830 7.57 41.05 18.17
C LEU A 830 6.50 40.05 17.71
N HIS A 831 6.86 38.77 17.61
CA HIS A 831 5.99 37.67 17.23
C HIS A 831 5.71 36.78 18.45
N ASN A 832 4.81 37.25 19.31
CA ASN A 832 4.52 36.63 20.62
C ASN A 832 3.79 35.29 20.53
N ASN A 833 3.26 34.92 19.36
CA ASN A 833 2.53 33.67 19.15
C ASN A 833 3.42 32.55 18.58
N MET A 834 4.63 32.88 18.12
CA MET A 834 5.53 31.92 17.49
C MET A 834 6.08 30.94 18.53
N ARG A 835 5.79 29.66 18.36
CA ARG A 835 6.21 28.58 19.29
C ARG A 835 7.26 27.66 18.71
N VAL A 836 7.25 27.44 17.40
CA VAL A 836 8.16 26.49 16.73
C VAL A 836 8.83 27.16 15.54
N LEU A 837 10.15 27.00 15.47
CA LEU A 837 10.97 27.50 14.38
C LEU A 837 11.81 26.36 13.79
N VAL A 838 11.69 26.15 12.48
CA VAL A 838 12.48 25.16 11.74
C VAL A 838 13.41 25.87 10.76
N VAL A 839 14.71 25.64 10.89
CA VAL A 839 15.77 26.41 10.19
C VAL A 839 16.90 25.50 9.70
N ASP A 840 17.66 25.95 8.71
CA ASP A 840 18.91 25.30 8.34
C ASP A 840 20.05 25.72 9.29
N ILE A 841 21.12 24.92 9.31
CA ILE A 841 22.29 25.16 10.17
C ILE A 841 22.90 26.56 9.97
N GLU A 842 22.90 27.08 8.75
CA GLU A 842 23.46 28.39 8.42
C GLU A 842 22.69 29.54 9.10
N PHE A 843 21.44 29.30 9.53
CA PHE A 843 20.65 30.29 10.26
C PHE A 843 21.04 30.42 11.74
N VAL A 844 21.72 29.41 12.32
CA VAL A 844 22.01 29.32 13.77
C VAL A 844 22.75 30.55 14.31
N SER A 845 23.61 31.17 13.50
CA SER A 845 24.32 32.41 13.89
C SER A 845 23.39 33.59 14.21
N ASN A 846 22.12 33.53 13.78
CA ASN A 846 21.14 34.60 13.99
C ASN A 846 20.20 34.36 15.19
N LEU A 847 20.35 33.26 15.93
CA LEU A 847 19.45 32.92 17.04
C LEU A 847 19.41 33.99 18.15
N LEU A 848 20.48 34.78 18.29
CA LEU A 848 20.52 35.92 19.20
C LEU A 848 19.35 36.90 18.95
N TYR A 849 19.12 37.23 17.67
CA TYR A 849 18.07 38.15 17.27
C TYR A 849 16.69 37.52 17.44
N ILE A 850 16.59 36.22 17.19
CA ILE A 850 15.35 35.45 17.34
C ILE A 850 14.86 35.42 18.78
N SER A 851 15.76 35.32 19.75
CA SER A 851 15.37 35.37 21.18
C SER A 851 14.63 36.66 21.57
N HIS A 852 14.87 37.75 20.86
CA HIS A 852 14.14 39.01 21.05
C HIS A 852 12.89 39.06 20.18
N LEU A 853 12.99 38.64 18.91
CA LEU A 853 11.89 38.72 17.94
C LEU A 853 10.73 37.75 18.27
N MET A 854 11.05 36.59 18.83
CA MET A 854 10.12 35.47 19.09
C MET A 854 10.27 35.05 20.56
N PRO A 855 9.83 35.90 21.51
CA PRO A 855 10.05 35.64 22.93
C PRO A 855 9.31 34.41 23.47
N ALA A 856 8.29 33.92 22.74
CA ALA A 856 7.51 32.73 23.07
C ALA A 856 8.02 31.45 22.38
N LEU A 857 9.19 31.49 21.73
CA LEU A 857 9.73 30.33 21.04
C LEU A 857 10.07 29.21 22.04
N GLU A 858 9.42 28.06 21.89
CA GLU A 858 9.61 26.89 22.76
C GLU A 858 10.46 25.81 22.09
N VAL A 859 10.31 25.65 20.76
CA VAL A 859 10.95 24.57 19.99
C VAL A 859 11.76 25.12 18.84
N LEU A 860 13.02 24.70 18.76
CA LEU A 860 13.89 24.96 17.62
C LEU A 860 14.28 23.65 16.95
N MET A 861 14.01 23.55 15.66
CA MET A 861 14.50 22.47 14.83
C MET A 861 15.55 22.99 13.85
N VAL A 862 16.74 22.38 13.86
CA VAL A 862 17.84 22.72 12.98
C VAL A 862 18.10 21.57 12.01
N ARG A 863 18.02 21.83 10.70
CA ARG A 863 18.47 20.88 9.68
C ARG A 863 19.98 20.96 9.50
N TYR A 864 20.64 19.85 9.78
CA TYR A 864 22.08 19.70 9.70
C TYR A 864 22.46 18.90 8.45
N ALA A 865 22.93 19.61 7.42
CA ALA A 865 23.46 19.01 6.18
C ALA A 865 24.99 18.83 6.26
N SER A 866 25.70 19.90 6.61
CA SER A 866 27.14 19.95 6.85
C SER A 866 27.49 21.33 7.38
N LEU A 867 28.45 21.44 8.32
CA LEU A 867 29.02 22.73 8.71
C LEU A 867 29.71 23.40 7.52
N SER A 868 29.20 24.56 7.10
CA SER A 868 30.00 25.56 6.40
C SER A 868 31.11 26.07 7.33
N ASN A 869 32.21 26.61 6.78
CA ASN A 869 33.29 27.27 7.56
C ASN A 869 32.83 28.60 8.23
N THR A 870 31.56 28.70 8.59
CA THR A 870 30.96 29.86 9.25
C THR A 870 31.58 30.04 10.63
N VAL A 871 32.22 31.18 10.84
CA VAL A 871 32.83 31.54 12.13
C VAL A 871 31.71 31.94 13.09
N PHE A 872 31.45 31.09 14.08
CA PHE A 872 30.49 31.39 15.14
C PHE A 872 31.14 32.32 16.18
N ARG A 873 30.44 33.38 16.57
CA ARG A 873 30.87 34.26 17.67
C ARG A 873 30.18 33.84 18.95
N LYS A 874 30.96 33.59 20.00
CA LYS A 874 30.44 33.30 21.33
C LYS A 874 29.54 34.44 21.82
N GLN A 875 28.37 34.08 22.37
CA GLN A 875 27.37 35.05 22.81
C GLN A 875 27.24 35.05 24.34
N ASN A 876 26.94 36.22 24.90
CA ASN A 876 26.68 36.37 26.34
C ASN A 876 25.23 36.00 26.71
N LYS A 877 24.28 36.15 25.77
CA LYS A 877 22.86 35.85 25.98
C LYS A 877 22.45 34.67 25.11
N LYS A 878 21.95 33.62 25.77
CA LYS A 878 21.46 32.40 25.12
C LYS A 878 19.93 32.44 24.98
N ILE A 879 19.41 31.85 23.91
CA ILE A 879 17.98 31.65 23.74
C ILE A 879 17.50 30.56 24.70
N LYS A 880 16.34 30.79 25.32
CA LYS A 880 15.70 29.85 26.23
C LYS A 880 14.70 29.05 25.41
N LEU A 881 14.92 27.75 25.30
CA LEU A 881 14.06 26.82 24.57
C LEU A 881 13.69 25.67 25.51
N ARG A 882 12.58 25.01 25.24
CA ARG A 882 12.24 23.72 25.87
C ARG A 882 12.75 22.55 25.06
N GLU A 883 12.64 22.61 23.74
CA GLU A 883 12.98 21.48 22.88
C GLU A 883 13.93 21.93 21.76
N LEU A 884 15.00 21.15 21.56
CA LEU A 884 15.96 21.34 20.48
C LEU A 884 16.03 20.06 19.65
N ILE A 885 15.77 20.17 18.36
CA ILE A 885 15.76 19.04 17.44
C ILE A 885 16.80 19.29 16.36
N VAL A 886 17.61 18.28 16.03
CA VAL A 886 18.57 18.33 14.92
C VAL A 886 18.19 17.27 13.90
N GLU A 887 17.64 17.69 12.77
CA GLU A 887 17.37 16.79 11.64
C GLU A 887 18.62 16.62 10.79
N CYS A 888 19.02 15.38 10.52
CA CYS A 888 20.22 15.06 9.77
C CYS A 888 20.04 13.78 8.93
N THR A 889 21.00 13.48 8.07
CA THR A 889 20.98 12.24 7.26
C THR A 889 21.27 10.99 8.10
N ASP A 890 20.71 9.83 7.74
CA ASP A 890 20.87 8.55 8.47
C ASP A 890 22.33 8.13 8.70
N ASN A 891 23.25 8.55 7.81
CA ASN A 891 24.68 8.24 7.88
C ASN A 891 25.40 8.98 9.02
N LEU A 892 24.81 10.08 9.48
CA LEU A 892 25.36 10.84 10.59
C LEU A 892 25.06 10.12 11.90
N ILE A 893 23.87 9.52 12.02
CA ILE A 893 23.44 8.70 13.17
C ILE A 893 23.94 7.26 13.00
N ILE A 894 25.21 6.98 13.35
CA ILE A 894 25.75 5.62 13.36
C ILE A 894 25.35 4.92 14.65
N ILE A 895 24.68 3.77 14.52
CA ILE A 895 24.30 2.92 15.65
C ILE A 895 25.56 2.18 16.11
N GLY A 896 25.99 2.38 17.36
CA GLY A 896 27.12 1.66 17.96
C GLY A 896 28.30 2.55 18.42
N GLN A 897 28.51 3.72 17.81
CA GLN A 897 29.59 4.66 18.18
C GLN A 897 29.04 5.93 18.84
N GLU A 898 29.79 6.55 19.75
CA GLU A 898 29.44 7.87 20.31
C GLU A 898 29.31 8.87 19.15
N LEU A 899 28.12 9.40 18.88
CA LEU A 899 27.90 10.38 17.80
C LEU A 899 28.87 11.58 17.91
N LEU A 900 29.22 11.92 19.16
CA LEU A 900 30.16 12.96 19.55
C LEU A 900 31.63 12.62 19.27
N SER A 901 31.95 11.36 18.99
CA SER A 901 33.29 10.99 18.50
C SER A 901 33.57 11.55 17.10
N LYS A 902 32.52 11.91 16.33
CA LYS A 902 32.67 12.63 15.07
C LYS A 902 32.96 14.10 15.37
N PRO A 903 34.17 14.62 15.10
CA PRO A 903 34.58 15.97 15.50
C PRO A 903 33.65 17.06 14.96
N LYS A 904 33.04 16.86 13.79
CA LYS A 904 32.11 17.81 13.17
C LYS A 904 30.79 17.96 13.93
N ILE A 905 30.23 16.84 14.42
CA ILE A 905 28.97 16.89 15.18
C ILE A 905 29.23 17.46 16.56
N TYR A 906 30.33 17.06 17.22
CA TYR A 906 30.73 17.65 18.49
C TYR A 906 30.91 19.16 18.37
N ALA A 907 31.67 19.62 17.37
CA ALA A 907 31.84 21.05 17.10
C ALA A 907 30.48 21.75 16.90
N PHE A 908 29.56 21.16 16.13
CA PHE A 908 28.22 21.71 15.97
C PHE A 908 27.42 21.80 17.27
N VAL A 909 27.41 20.75 18.10
CA VAL A 909 26.73 20.75 19.40
C VAL A 909 27.34 21.78 20.34
N SER A 910 28.67 21.87 20.39
CA SER A 910 29.37 22.91 21.13
C SER A 910 29.00 24.32 20.63
N HIS A 911 28.81 24.50 19.33
CA HIS A 911 28.31 25.76 18.79
C HIS A 911 26.88 26.04 19.22
N LEU A 912 25.95 25.07 19.13
CA LEU A 912 24.58 25.25 19.64
C LEU A 912 24.56 25.63 21.12
N PHE A 913 25.47 25.08 21.93
CA PHE A 913 25.61 25.42 23.35
C PHE A 913 25.93 26.91 23.57
N ASP A 914 26.63 27.58 22.65
CA ASP A 914 26.91 29.01 22.75
C ASP A 914 25.66 29.88 22.49
N TYR A 915 24.67 29.36 21.76
CA TYR A 915 23.46 30.11 21.39
C TYR A 915 22.22 29.72 22.20
N VAL A 916 22.12 28.47 22.65
CA VAL A 916 20.95 27.90 23.34
C VAL A 916 21.30 27.59 24.79
N ASP A 917 20.41 27.95 25.72
CA ASP A 917 20.55 27.62 27.13
C ASP A 917 20.15 26.17 27.38
N PHE A 918 21.12 25.27 27.27
CA PHE A 918 20.90 23.83 27.45
C PHE A 918 20.40 23.49 28.87
N SER A 919 20.60 24.36 29.87
CA SER A 919 20.12 24.10 31.23
C SER A 919 18.58 24.12 31.32
N LEU A 920 17.92 24.74 30.34
CA LEU A 920 16.46 24.90 30.26
C LEU A 920 15.80 23.95 29.25
N LEU A 921 16.58 23.17 28.49
CA LEU A 921 16.04 22.18 27.56
C LEU A 921 15.44 21.01 28.35
N ASP A 922 14.18 20.73 28.08
CA ASP A 922 13.49 19.50 28.47
C ASP A 922 13.96 18.36 27.56
N ASP A 923 14.16 18.63 26.26
CA ASP A 923 14.55 17.64 25.25
C ASP A 923 15.60 18.16 24.26
N PHE A 924 16.60 17.32 23.97
CA PHE A 924 17.56 17.52 22.88
C PHE A 924 17.71 16.24 22.06
N VAL A 925 17.27 16.28 20.80
CA VAL A 925 17.13 15.07 19.96
C VAL A 925 17.77 15.28 18.59
N PHE A 926 18.52 14.28 18.13
CA PHE A 926 18.90 14.12 16.72
C PHE A 926 17.91 13.17 16.04
N ILE A 927 17.36 13.59 14.92
CA ILE A 927 16.45 12.79 14.11
C ILE A 927 16.99 12.64 12.69
N SER A 928 16.67 11.51 12.07
CA SER A 928 16.85 11.24 10.64
C SER A 928 15.67 10.41 10.15
N PRO A 929 15.47 10.25 8.83
CA PRO A 929 14.33 9.48 8.30
C PRO A 929 14.14 8.12 8.97
N ASN A 930 15.23 7.44 9.33
CA ASN A 930 15.18 6.09 9.87
C ASN A 930 15.75 5.94 11.31
N LYS A 931 16.20 7.01 11.96
CA LYS A 931 16.85 6.91 13.27
C LYS A 931 16.51 8.10 14.16
N MET A 932 16.55 7.87 15.46
CA MET A 932 16.43 8.91 16.48
C MET A 932 17.45 8.68 17.59
N MET A 933 18.00 9.76 18.11
CA MET A 933 18.99 9.73 19.18
C MET A 933 18.75 10.88 20.17
N LYS A 934 18.59 10.57 21.45
CA LYS A 934 18.36 11.57 22.50
C LYS A 934 19.66 11.87 23.26
N ILE A 935 19.95 13.16 23.46
CA ILE A 935 21.11 13.65 24.20
C ILE A 935 20.62 14.31 25.48
N ASP A 936 21.29 14.04 26.60
CA ASP A 936 21.11 14.81 27.82
C ASP A 936 21.65 16.22 27.61
N PRO A 937 20.82 17.28 27.65
CA PRO A 937 21.31 18.63 27.42
C PRO A 937 22.29 19.10 28.52
N LYS A 938 22.27 18.52 29.73
CA LYS A 938 23.17 18.94 30.82
C LYS A 938 24.55 18.31 30.73
N SER A 939 24.62 17.00 30.50
CA SER A 939 25.88 16.27 30.41
C SER A 939 26.41 16.16 28.99
N ILE A 940 25.57 16.45 27.98
CA ILE A 940 25.81 16.18 26.56
C ILE A 940 26.05 14.67 26.33
N SER A 941 25.75 13.82 27.30
CA SER A 941 25.88 12.38 27.16
C SER A 941 24.67 11.80 26.43
N LEU A 942 24.90 10.68 25.76
CA LEU A 942 23.86 9.94 25.06
C LEU A 942 22.91 9.29 26.09
N GLN A 943 21.61 9.61 26.03
CA GLN A 943 20.61 8.98 26.91
C GLN A 943 19.97 7.73 26.29
N HIS A 944 19.66 7.76 24.99
CA HIS A 944 18.92 6.67 24.34
C HIS A 944 19.16 6.59 22.82
N ARG A 945 19.12 5.37 22.25
CA ARG A 945 19.19 5.11 20.79
C ARG A 945 17.98 4.31 20.35
N THR A 946 17.31 4.77 19.29
CA THR A 946 16.16 4.05 18.72
C THR A 946 16.31 3.92 17.21
N LEU A 947 16.13 2.71 16.69
CA LEU A 947 16.04 2.44 15.25
C LEU A 947 14.58 2.68 14.85
N ASN A 948 14.29 3.65 13.98
CA ASN A 948 12.95 3.81 13.41
C ASN A 948 12.76 2.74 12.34
N GLN A 949 12.67 1.46 12.73
CA GLN A 949 12.43 0.33 11.81
C GLN A 949 11.11 0.47 11.04
N GLN A 950 10.19 1.31 11.52
CA GLN A 950 8.87 1.52 10.92
C GLN A 950 8.90 2.24 9.56
N ILE A 951 9.92 3.06 9.25
CA ILE A 951 9.99 3.77 7.95
C ILE A 951 10.70 2.95 6.87
N MET A 952 11.58 2.01 7.25
CA MET A 952 12.28 1.10 6.32
C MET A 952 11.32 0.19 5.55
N SER A 953 10.25 -0.30 6.18
CA SER A 953 9.26 -1.13 5.50
C SER A 953 8.32 -0.37 4.54
N LEU A 954 8.31 0.97 4.58
CA LEU A 954 7.40 1.81 3.79
C LEU A 954 8.03 2.41 2.52
N ARG A 955 9.35 2.38 2.36
CA ARG A 955 10.04 2.93 1.18
C ARG A 955 10.52 1.89 0.15
N GLN A 956 10.50 0.60 0.50
CA GLN A 956 10.88 -0.47 -0.44
C GLN A 956 9.75 -0.88 -1.42
N PHE A 957 8.55 -0.29 -1.32
CA PHE A 957 7.40 -0.63 -2.17
C PHE A 957 6.90 0.51 -3.08
N ASN A 958 7.65 1.62 -3.19
CA ASN A 958 7.33 2.74 -4.10
C ASN A 958 8.44 2.98 -5.14
N TYR A 959 9.17 1.94 -5.53
CA TYR A 959 10.03 1.93 -6.72
C TYR A 959 9.73 0.71 -7.58
#